data_AF-A0A812IKX3-F1
#
_entry.id   AF-A0A812IKX3-F1
#
_cell.length_a   1.000
_cell.length_b   1.000
_cell.length_c   1.000
_cell.angle_alpha   90.00
_cell.angle_beta   90.00
_cell.angle_gamma   90.00
#
_symmetry.space_group_name_H-M   'P 1'
#
loop_
_entity.id
_entity.type
_entity.pdbx_description
1 polymer ?
#
loop_
_entity_poly.entity_id
_entity_poly.type
_entity_poly.pdbx_seq_one_letter_code
_entity_poly.pdbx_strand_id
1 'polypeptide(L)'
;MSIARFLIIPFSFFSFFAYGLDKDATYRVDGLQKPAEIIVDTYGVPHIYAADHYDVFFVQGFNAARDRLWQIDLWRKRGLGELASALGEEYVAQDSAARLFLYRDDMYTEWLAYGNDAKRITEAFTAGINAFVALTEKQPELLPPEFNLLGYKPDRWQPADVVRIRSNGLWRNVTTEVWRAQLACQNQLDLAAQWKQLEPSWTTTIPQGLDPCVIPDNVLEKYTLAKAPVVFDQAVTTAIALQDEGDHSLGSNNWVVAPERTATGRPILADDPHRGHATPSLRYIAHLVGPGIDVIGAGEPALPGISIGHNQQIAFGLTIFPIDQEDLYVYEKTAEGYRYQGRSEPFIEVVEAIHVRDNPSQEVTLRFTRHGPVVAETKTHAFVVRAAWLEPGMSPYFGSIEYMRAQNWREFEAALNRWGAPAENQVYADTDGNIGYKPAGRFPVRVNWDGLMPVPGNGRFEWQGYFDMDVLPVEYNPARGFTGTANSMNLPPDYPINDYKIGFEWSSPWRYKRLWELLETQEKHSMADSINLQRDYTSVLARRILALLPKLADQPQGKLLSKWDHVLSPDSAAAALWNVWYTRHLVPALAEALAGSRAVPDNPLDPLTVLEMLKTPAGQSTAYASLAAAVTETQTLLGDEPRQWQWGDLHRIKFQHPLYDQAPPALQAQMKITDYPRGGNANTTNNTGYRGAGFDVASGASFRMVVDVGNWDNAFATNVSYETLTFIDSDGYSYVNYATTRSDVNSYTVFLDKAENLGDYLYINPNQYQFDDSEPSFNQLKFDQGSYATISQGSYINTHQPEKSALQVEADGTYRLRTWDGTKQTNGHYGIWNTPDPFARFAAAWVFPAQFEVTGYHSNREGEWVQRGNTLAFFTNDANNLAFEFTYRRRSQPAFSALMAQLKDNQAVAVEQQGNGLKVTLTNEILFASGSADLSDTGRELLKNVVSNLSHREAYSFIVEGHTDNVPIRGQLQRLYPTNWELSAKRAGFWCLQTTCAE
;
A
#
# COMPACT_ATOMS: atom_id res chain seq x y z
N MET A 1 -2.27 5.69 83.94
CA MET A 1 -3.06 6.15 82.76
C MET A 1 -2.31 5.71 81.52
N SER A 2 -3.02 4.97 80.65
CA SER A 2 -2.62 4.22 79.44
C SER A 2 -1.46 4.83 78.63
N ILE A 3 -0.40 4.11 78.20
CA ILE A 3 -0.28 2.85 77.42
C ILE A 3 -1.10 2.87 76.12
N ALA A 4 -0.51 3.42 75.06
CA ALA A 4 -0.96 3.25 73.69
C ALA A 4 -0.26 2.03 73.06
N ARG A 5 -1.07 1.15 72.46
CA ARG A 5 -0.72 -0.16 71.94
C ARG A 5 0.05 -0.08 70.62
N PHE A 6 1.16 -0.82 70.55
CA PHE A 6 1.73 -1.34 69.31
C PHE A 6 0.78 -2.40 68.72
N LEU A 7 0.53 -2.35 67.42
CA LEU A 7 0.09 -3.50 66.65
C LEU A 7 0.91 -3.57 65.37
N ILE A 8 1.71 -4.62 65.30
CA ILE A 8 2.44 -5.12 64.15
C ILE A 8 1.43 -5.90 63.31
N ILE A 9 1.26 -5.55 62.03
CA ILE A 9 0.54 -6.33 61.01
C ILE A 9 1.36 -6.24 59.70
N PRO A 10 1.47 -7.33 58.92
CA PRO A 10 2.73 -7.75 58.32
C PRO A 10 3.00 -7.22 56.91
N PHE A 11 4.29 -7.21 56.58
CA PHE A 11 4.83 -7.33 55.22
C PHE A 11 4.05 -8.40 54.46
N SER A 12 3.08 -7.98 53.66
CA SER A 12 2.47 -8.83 52.64
C SER A 12 3.40 -8.74 51.44
N PHE A 13 4.08 -9.85 51.15
CA PHE A 13 4.68 -10.12 49.86
C PHE A 13 3.69 -9.69 48.77
N PHE A 14 4.00 -8.64 48.02
CA PHE A 14 3.38 -8.43 46.72
C PHE A 14 3.78 -9.64 45.88
N SER A 15 2.86 -10.59 45.77
CA SER A 15 2.95 -11.63 44.76
C SER A 15 2.93 -10.90 43.43
N PHE A 16 4.07 -10.96 42.72
CA PHE A 16 4.16 -10.67 41.30
C PHE A 16 3.14 -11.58 40.59
N PHE A 17 1.95 -11.07 40.31
CA PHE A 17 1.15 -11.59 39.23
C PHE A 17 1.67 -10.93 37.96
N ALA A 18 2.43 -11.72 37.19
CA ALA A 18 2.67 -11.44 35.80
C ALA A 18 1.30 -11.43 35.09
N TYR A 19 0.77 -10.25 34.81
CA TYR A 19 -0.32 -10.12 33.85
C TYR A 19 0.31 -9.92 32.48
N GLY A 20 0.38 -11.01 31.73
CA GLY A 20 0.56 -10.98 30.28
C GLY A 20 -0.79 -10.78 29.60
N LEU A 21 -0.80 -10.00 28.51
CA LEU A 21 -1.84 -9.90 27.47
C LEU A 21 -3.27 -10.30 27.93
N ASP A 22 -4.09 -9.35 28.38
CA ASP A 22 -5.54 -9.47 28.22
C ASP A 22 -5.85 -9.23 26.72
N LYS A 23 -6.02 -10.33 25.97
CA LYS A 23 -5.99 -10.38 24.50
C LYS A 23 -7.29 -9.98 23.81
N ASP A 24 -8.38 -9.80 24.54
CA ASP A 24 -9.72 -9.61 23.97
C ASP A 24 -10.35 -8.31 24.51
N ALA A 25 -10.23 -7.22 23.75
CA ALA A 25 -10.92 -5.96 24.06
C ALA A 25 -12.24 -5.87 23.27
N THR A 26 -13.31 -5.44 23.94
CA THR A 26 -14.60 -5.15 23.29
C THR A 26 -14.95 -3.68 23.47
N TYR A 27 -15.09 -2.97 22.34
CA TYR A 27 -15.51 -1.58 22.34
C TYR A 27 -16.97 -1.46 21.92
N ARG A 28 -17.73 -0.62 22.62
CA ARG A 28 -19.05 -0.17 22.17
C ARG A 28 -18.88 1.20 21.54
N VAL A 29 -19.18 1.30 20.26
CA VAL A 29 -18.98 2.51 19.45
C VAL A 29 -20.28 2.87 18.74
N ASP A 30 -20.53 4.17 18.62
CA ASP A 30 -21.67 4.68 17.87
C ASP A 30 -21.35 4.66 16.37
N GLY A 31 -22.35 4.36 15.53
CA GLY A 31 -22.24 4.40 14.06
C GLY A 31 -22.01 3.05 13.37
N LEU A 32 -21.45 2.07 14.08
CA LEU A 32 -21.29 0.70 13.59
C LEU A 32 -22.66 -0.01 13.51
N GLN A 33 -23.02 -0.56 12.35
CA GLN A 33 -24.36 -1.15 12.14
C GLN A 33 -24.47 -2.58 12.67
N LYS A 34 -23.43 -3.40 12.46
CA LYS A 34 -23.35 -4.79 12.90
C LYS A 34 -22.08 -5.05 13.69
N PRO A 35 -22.04 -6.08 14.55
CA PRO A 35 -20.80 -6.48 15.21
C PRO A 35 -19.69 -6.74 14.18
N ALA A 36 -18.48 -6.27 14.51
CA ALA A 36 -17.27 -6.48 13.73
C ALA A 36 -16.15 -6.99 14.63
N GLU A 37 -15.17 -7.66 14.04
CA GLU A 37 -14.05 -8.30 14.73
C GLU A 37 -12.74 -7.82 14.10
N ILE A 38 -11.75 -7.50 14.94
CA ILE A 38 -10.39 -7.22 14.51
C ILE A 38 -9.51 -8.29 15.12
N ILE A 39 -8.90 -9.13 14.30
CA ILE A 39 -7.90 -10.11 14.71
C ILE A 39 -6.54 -9.51 14.36
N VAL A 40 -5.74 -9.16 15.36
CA VAL A 40 -4.37 -8.67 15.14
C VAL A 40 -3.43 -9.87 15.18
N ASP A 41 -2.65 -10.06 14.12
CA ASP A 41 -1.70 -11.18 14.02
C ASP A 41 -0.43 -10.98 14.85
N THR A 42 0.48 -11.96 14.80
CA THR A 42 1.76 -11.89 15.53
C THR A 42 2.68 -10.75 15.08
N TYR A 43 2.44 -10.19 13.90
CA TYR A 43 3.20 -9.10 13.30
C TYR A 43 2.53 -7.72 13.48
N GLY A 44 1.37 -7.67 14.14
CA GLY A 44 0.61 -6.44 14.33
C GLY A 44 -0.32 -6.08 13.17
N VAL A 45 -0.52 -6.97 12.19
CA VAL A 45 -1.41 -6.75 11.06
C VAL A 45 -2.86 -6.97 11.49
N PRO A 46 -3.75 -5.98 11.32
CA PRO A 46 -5.17 -6.12 11.62
C PRO A 46 -5.91 -6.83 10.49
N HIS A 47 -6.57 -7.94 10.85
CA HIS A 47 -7.58 -8.58 10.02
C HIS A 47 -8.98 -8.17 10.48
N ILE A 48 -9.62 -7.34 9.68
CA ILE A 48 -10.88 -6.67 9.95
C ILE A 48 -12.00 -7.45 9.28
N TYR A 49 -12.92 -7.96 10.09
CA TYR A 49 -14.10 -8.68 9.65
C TYR A 49 -15.36 -7.89 9.99
N ALA A 50 -16.16 -7.55 8.99
CA ALA A 50 -17.44 -6.86 9.16
C ALA A 50 -18.56 -7.53 8.36
N ALA A 51 -19.78 -7.52 8.89
CA ALA A 51 -20.96 -8.13 8.25
C ALA A 51 -21.76 -7.15 7.38
N ASP A 52 -21.21 -5.95 7.14
CA ASP A 52 -21.73 -4.92 6.25
C ASP A 52 -20.58 -4.30 5.44
N HIS A 53 -20.88 -3.90 4.20
CA HIS A 53 -19.88 -3.36 3.27
C HIS A 53 -19.23 -2.07 3.76
N TYR A 54 -19.98 -1.19 4.44
CA TYR A 54 -19.45 0.09 4.92
C TYR A 54 -18.87 -0.01 6.33
N ASP A 55 -19.37 -0.94 7.15
CA ASP A 55 -18.79 -1.23 8.47
C ASP A 55 -17.31 -1.65 8.37
N VAL A 56 -16.87 -2.30 7.29
CA VAL A 56 -15.43 -2.66 7.11
C VAL A 56 -14.54 -1.43 7.10
N PHE A 57 -14.98 -0.35 6.44
CA PHE A 57 -14.23 0.91 6.35
C PHE A 57 -14.33 1.72 7.63
N PHE A 58 -15.49 1.67 8.31
CA PHE A 58 -15.62 2.21 9.66
C PHE A 58 -14.59 1.55 10.59
N VAL A 59 -14.51 0.23 10.58
CA VAL A 59 -13.58 -0.52 11.45
C VAL A 59 -12.13 -0.28 11.02
N GLN A 60 -11.85 -0.13 9.71
CA GLN A 60 -10.54 0.30 9.23
C GLN A 60 -10.12 1.65 9.80
N GLY A 61 -11.00 2.67 9.75
CA GLY A 61 -10.72 3.98 10.31
C GLY A 61 -10.57 3.97 11.84
N PHE A 62 -11.43 3.20 12.53
CA PHE A 62 -11.30 2.98 13.97
C PHE A 62 -9.95 2.35 14.33
N ASN A 63 -9.52 1.34 13.58
CA ASN A 63 -8.26 0.64 13.83
C ASN A 63 -7.04 1.50 13.50
N ALA A 64 -7.07 2.24 12.40
CA ALA A 64 -6.03 3.20 12.05
C ALA A 64 -5.86 4.28 13.13
N ALA A 65 -6.96 4.78 13.70
CA ALA A 65 -6.91 5.69 14.85
C ALA A 65 -6.37 4.98 16.10
N ARG A 66 -6.85 3.77 16.43
CA ARG A 66 -6.33 2.98 17.55
C ARG A 66 -4.80 2.84 17.50
N ASP A 67 -4.28 2.60 16.31
CA ASP A 67 -2.88 2.29 16.11
C ASP A 67 -2.01 3.54 15.87
N ARG A 68 -2.55 4.59 15.25
CA ARG A 68 -1.77 5.70 14.66
C ARG A 68 -2.40 7.09 14.81
N LEU A 69 -3.29 7.31 15.78
CA LEU A 69 -4.05 8.57 15.92
C LEU A 69 -3.19 9.83 15.85
N TRP A 70 -2.06 9.89 16.56
CA TRP A 70 -1.19 11.08 16.51
C TRP A 70 -0.57 11.32 15.13
N GLN A 71 -0.11 10.26 14.45
CA GLN A 71 0.48 10.36 13.11
C GLN A 71 -0.55 10.91 12.11
N ILE A 72 -1.76 10.33 12.09
CA ILE A 72 -2.79 10.73 11.13
C ILE A 72 -3.32 12.13 11.45
N ASP A 73 -3.45 12.50 12.73
CA ASP A 73 -3.89 13.85 13.14
C ASP A 73 -2.84 14.90 12.76
N LEU A 74 -1.55 14.64 12.99
CA LEU A 74 -0.46 15.53 12.59
C LEU A 74 -0.42 15.73 11.07
N TRP A 75 -0.58 14.66 10.28
CA TRP A 75 -0.61 14.73 8.83
C TRP A 75 -1.83 15.50 8.31
N ARG A 76 -3.00 15.30 8.94
CA ARG A 76 -4.22 16.07 8.67
C ARG A 76 -3.97 17.56 8.93
N LYS A 77 -3.43 17.92 10.11
CA LYS A 77 -3.16 19.31 10.48
C LYS A 77 -2.14 19.97 9.56
N ARG A 78 -1.05 19.27 9.20
CA ARG A 78 -0.07 19.74 8.21
C ARG A 78 -0.73 20.02 6.86
N GLY A 79 -1.56 19.09 6.38
CA GLY A 79 -2.22 19.20 5.09
C GLY A 79 -3.27 20.31 5.02
N LEU A 80 -4.07 20.47 6.08
CA LEU A 80 -5.13 21.47 6.18
C LEU A 80 -4.63 22.88 6.56
N GLY A 81 -3.38 23.01 7.01
CA GLY A 81 -2.86 24.25 7.56
C GLY A 81 -3.50 24.58 8.91
N GLU A 82 -3.35 23.65 9.86
CA GLU A 82 -3.86 23.74 11.23
C GLU A 82 -2.75 23.45 12.28
N LEU A 83 -1.48 23.42 11.88
CA LEU A 83 -0.35 23.15 12.79
C LEU A 83 -0.22 24.26 13.85
N ALA A 84 -0.46 25.52 13.50
CA ALA A 84 -0.32 26.65 14.41
C ALA A 84 -1.26 26.57 15.61
N SER A 85 -2.42 25.93 15.46
CA SER A 85 -3.34 25.71 16.57
C SER A 85 -2.82 24.70 17.60
N ALA A 86 -1.96 23.77 17.18
CA ALA A 86 -1.41 22.70 18.02
C ALA A 86 0.01 23.03 18.51
N LEU A 87 0.83 23.66 17.67
CA LEU A 87 2.26 23.85 17.87
C LEU A 87 2.68 25.32 18.08
N GLY A 88 1.82 26.29 17.72
CA GLY A 88 2.04 27.71 18.01
C GLY A 88 2.43 28.56 16.79
N GLU A 89 2.83 29.81 17.06
CA GLU A 89 2.96 30.89 16.07
C GLU A 89 3.98 30.59 14.95
N GLU A 90 5.03 29.82 15.23
CA GLU A 90 6.06 29.43 14.26
C GLU A 90 5.51 28.70 13.02
N TYR A 91 4.33 28.07 13.15
CA TYR A 91 3.67 27.35 12.06
C TYR A 91 2.68 28.19 11.25
N VAL A 92 2.42 29.45 11.59
CA VAL A 92 1.44 30.29 10.86
C VAL A 92 1.82 30.44 9.39
N ALA A 93 3.12 30.59 9.09
CA ALA A 93 3.59 30.70 7.71
C ALA A 93 3.36 29.39 6.92
N GLN A 94 3.58 28.24 7.56
CA GLN A 94 3.36 26.93 6.95
C GLN A 94 1.87 26.65 6.75
N ASP A 95 1.03 26.99 7.72
CA ASP A 95 -0.42 26.85 7.60
C ASP A 95 -0.98 27.70 6.46
N SER A 96 -0.54 28.97 6.37
CA SER A 96 -0.90 29.86 5.27
C SER A 96 -0.47 29.30 3.91
N ALA A 97 0.74 28.74 3.83
CA ALA A 97 1.26 28.11 2.63
C ALA A 97 0.48 26.85 2.24
N ALA A 98 0.23 25.92 3.17
CA ALA A 98 -0.55 24.71 2.94
C ALA A 98 -1.96 25.03 2.44
N ARG A 99 -2.60 26.05 3.03
CA ARG A 99 -3.92 26.50 2.62
C ARG A 99 -3.94 26.96 1.17
N LEU A 100 -2.89 27.56 0.59
CA LEU A 100 -2.89 27.92 -0.85
C LEU A 100 -3.18 26.74 -1.79
N PHE A 101 -2.91 25.52 -1.34
CA PHE A 101 -2.94 24.31 -2.16
C PHE A 101 -4.04 23.30 -1.77
N LEU A 102 -4.98 23.70 -0.92
CA LEU A 102 -6.19 22.92 -0.66
C LEU A 102 -7.12 22.92 -1.87
N TYR A 103 -7.75 21.78 -2.13
CA TYR A 103 -8.86 21.69 -3.07
C TYR A 103 -10.05 22.53 -2.57
N ARG A 104 -10.56 23.40 -3.45
CA ARG A 104 -11.61 24.39 -3.13
C ARG A 104 -12.86 24.31 -3.99
N ASP A 105 -12.84 23.50 -5.04
CA ASP A 105 -13.95 23.39 -5.97
C ASP A 105 -15.08 22.50 -5.40
N ASP A 106 -16.06 22.19 -6.26
CA ASP A 106 -17.25 21.44 -5.90
C ASP A 106 -16.91 20.02 -5.41
N MET A 107 -17.34 19.71 -4.18
CA MET A 107 -17.12 18.40 -3.57
C MET A 107 -17.93 17.30 -4.25
N TYR A 108 -19.08 17.60 -4.88
CA TYR A 108 -19.85 16.57 -5.58
C TYR A 108 -19.06 16.01 -6.76
N THR A 109 -18.45 16.90 -7.56
CA THR A 109 -17.57 16.53 -8.67
C THR A 109 -16.32 15.79 -8.19
N GLU A 110 -15.73 16.21 -7.06
CA GLU A 110 -14.61 15.50 -6.43
C GLU A 110 -14.96 14.06 -6.08
N TRP A 111 -16.08 13.82 -5.40
CA TRP A 111 -16.47 12.47 -5.00
C TRP A 111 -16.76 11.56 -6.19
N LEU A 112 -17.43 12.07 -7.23
CA LEU A 112 -17.75 11.30 -8.43
C LEU A 112 -16.51 10.84 -9.20
N ALA A 113 -15.37 11.53 -9.04
CA ALA A 113 -14.14 11.16 -9.71
C ALA A 113 -13.57 9.81 -9.23
N TYR A 114 -13.97 9.32 -8.04
CA TYR A 114 -13.47 8.09 -7.43
C TYR A 114 -14.46 6.92 -7.45
N GLY A 115 -15.57 7.08 -8.16
CA GLY A 115 -16.66 6.10 -8.19
C GLY A 115 -17.85 6.48 -7.31
N ASN A 116 -18.96 5.77 -7.50
CA ASN A 116 -20.27 6.19 -6.99
C ASN A 116 -20.42 6.07 -5.46
N ASP A 117 -19.59 5.29 -4.79
CA ASP A 117 -19.66 5.04 -3.34
C ASP A 117 -18.52 5.66 -2.54
N ALA A 118 -17.58 6.36 -3.20
CA ALA A 118 -16.39 6.94 -2.57
C ALA A 118 -16.73 7.82 -1.36
N LYS A 119 -17.71 8.72 -1.50
CA LYS A 119 -18.17 9.57 -0.39
C LYS A 119 -18.62 8.77 0.82
N ARG A 120 -19.37 7.69 0.60
CA ARG A 120 -19.95 6.86 1.68
C ARG A 120 -18.88 6.00 2.35
N ILE A 121 -17.90 5.50 1.58
CA ILE A 121 -16.70 4.83 2.11
C ILE A 121 -15.94 5.79 3.04
N THR A 122 -15.69 7.02 2.59
CA THR A 122 -14.96 8.01 3.39
C THR A 122 -15.74 8.49 4.61
N GLU A 123 -17.07 8.62 4.51
CA GLU A 123 -17.94 8.88 5.66
C GLU A 123 -17.84 7.78 6.71
N ALA A 124 -17.88 6.50 6.31
CA ALA A 124 -17.71 5.38 7.23
C ALA A 124 -16.32 5.40 7.88
N PHE A 125 -15.26 5.54 7.09
CA PHE A 125 -13.87 5.59 7.57
C PHE A 125 -13.63 6.70 8.60
N THR A 126 -14.03 7.93 8.28
CA THR A 126 -13.87 9.07 9.20
C THR A 126 -14.78 8.97 10.42
N ALA A 127 -15.97 8.37 10.30
CA ALA A 127 -16.80 8.04 11.46
C ALA A 127 -16.11 7.03 12.40
N GLY A 128 -15.38 6.05 11.85
CA GLY A 128 -14.54 5.12 12.60
C GLY A 128 -13.42 5.81 13.39
N ILE A 129 -12.66 6.70 12.72
CA ILE A 129 -11.63 7.53 13.38
C ILE A 129 -12.25 8.33 14.53
N ASN A 130 -13.37 9.00 14.25
CA ASN A 130 -14.08 9.79 15.25
C ASN A 130 -14.60 8.92 16.40
N ALA A 131 -15.05 7.69 16.16
CA ALA A 131 -15.46 6.80 17.22
C ALA A 131 -14.30 6.50 18.19
N PHE A 132 -13.08 6.31 17.68
CA PHE A 132 -11.90 6.14 18.53
C PHE A 132 -11.54 7.44 19.28
N VAL A 133 -11.58 8.60 18.62
CA VAL A 133 -11.38 9.91 19.30
C VAL A 133 -12.38 10.08 20.46
N ALA A 134 -13.66 9.73 20.27
CA ALA A 134 -14.66 9.77 21.34
C ALA A 134 -14.35 8.82 22.50
N LEU A 135 -13.72 7.67 22.22
CA LEU A 135 -13.27 6.77 23.28
C LEU A 135 -12.14 7.39 24.09
N THR A 136 -11.14 8.02 23.45
CA THR A 136 -10.04 8.68 24.17
C THR A 136 -10.51 9.82 25.09
N GLU A 137 -11.62 10.49 24.75
CA GLU A 137 -12.23 11.51 25.62
C GLU A 137 -12.87 10.91 26.88
N LYS A 138 -13.39 9.68 26.78
CA LYS A 138 -14.02 8.94 27.89
C LYS A 138 -13.02 8.12 28.69
N GLN A 139 -11.95 7.66 28.05
CA GLN A 139 -10.88 6.80 28.55
C GLN A 139 -9.54 7.44 28.19
N PRO A 140 -9.07 8.44 28.97
CA PRO A 140 -7.85 9.19 28.68
C PRO A 140 -6.58 8.33 28.55
N GLU A 141 -6.57 7.14 29.13
CA GLU A 141 -5.49 6.15 29.02
C GLU A 141 -5.31 5.61 27.59
N LEU A 142 -6.32 5.72 26.72
CA LEU A 142 -6.23 5.35 25.30
C LEU A 142 -5.61 6.44 24.43
N LEU A 143 -5.36 7.64 24.98
CA LEU A 143 -4.80 8.75 24.23
C LEU A 143 -3.28 8.53 24.03
N PRO A 144 -2.78 8.57 22.78
CA PRO A 144 -1.35 8.47 22.55
C PRO A 144 -0.57 9.54 23.31
N PRO A 145 0.59 9.21 23.91
CA PRO A 145 1.33 10.12 24.78
C PRO A 145 1.90 11.33 24.05
N GLU A 146 2.07 11.29 22.72
CA GLU A 146 2.52 12.42 21.92
C GLU A 146 1.61 13.65 22.08
N PHE A 147 0.30 13.43 22.26
CA PHE A 147 -0.65 14.50 22.57
C PHE A 147 -0.35 15.17 23.91
N ASN A 148 -0.02 14.37 24.94
CA ASN A 148 0.36 14.89 26.26
C ASN A 148 1.73 15.59 26.23
N LEU A 149 2.70 15.06 25.46
CA LEU A 149 4.03 15.68 25.29
C LEU A 149 3.92 17.08 24.66
N LEU A 150 3.08 17.22 23.64
CA LEU A 150 2.93 18.46 22.88
C LEU A 150 1.86 19.40 23.45
N GLY A 151 1.04 18.91 24.38
CA GLY A 151 0.03 19.70 25.08
C GLY A 151 -1.22 20.02 24.23
N TYR A 152 -1.62 19.15 23.31
CA TYR A 152 -2.83 19.31 22.51
C TYR A 152 -3.64 18.00 22.41
N LYS A 153 -4.86 18.07 21.88
CA LYS A 153 -5.76 16.91 21.71
C LYS A 153 -6.08 16.66 20.23
N PRO A 154 -6.40 15.42 19.83
CA PRO A 154 -6.82 15.11 18.47
C PRO A 154 -8.14 15.82 18.12
N ASP A 155 -8.27 16.22 16.86
CA ASP A 155 -9.51 16.79 16.33
C ASP A 155 -10.46 15.73 15.76
N ARG A 156 -11.71 16.14 15.54
CA ARG A 156 -12.70 15.34 14.82
C ARG A 156 -12.52 15.50 13.31
N TRP A 157 -12.55 14.38 12.60
CA TRP A 157 -12.34 14.31 11.16
C TRP A 157 -13.64 14.55 10.39
N GLN A 158 -13.54 15.29 9.30
CA GLN A 158 -14.59 15.37 8.29
C GLN A 158 -14.22 14.50 7.09
N PRO A 159 -15.21 13.93 6.36
CA PRO A 159 -14.91 13.16 5.14
C PRO A 159 -14.11 13.96 4.11
N ALA A 160 -14.37 15.28 4.03
CA ALA A 160 -13.65 16.17 3.12
C ALA A 160 -12.16 16.31 3.45
N ASP A 161 -11.73 16.05 4.70
CA ASP A 161 -10.32 16.16 5.10
C ASP A 161 -9.43 15.15 4.34
N VAL A 162 -10.01 14.00 3.97
CA VAL A 162 -9.34 12.92 3.23
C VAL A 162 -9.00 13.33 1.79
N VAL A 163 -9.85 14.14 1.16
CA VAL A 163 -9.69 14.51 -0.25
C VAL A 163 -9.21 15.94 -0.46
N ARG A 164 -9.43 16.86 0.49
CA ARG A 164 -9.01 18.27 0.32
C ARG A 164 -7.50 18.46 0.32
N ILE A 165 -6.77 17.60 1.04
CA ILE A 165 -5.33 17.70 1.20
C ILE A 165 -4.65 17.19 -0.08
N ARG A 166 -4.03 18.10 -0.83
CA ARG A 166 -3.27 17.75 -2.05
C ARG A 166 -1.76 17.80 -1.86
N SER A 167 -1.27 18.60 -0.92
CA SER A 167 0.17 18.77 -0.65
C SER A 167 0.89 17.49 -0.20
N ASN A 168 0.16 16.45 0.21
CA ASN A 168 0.72 15.15 0.58
C ASN A 168 1.16 14.28 -0.63
N GLY A 169 0.77 14.66 -1.86
CA GLY A 169 1.08 13.90 -3.06
C GLY A 169 2.53 14.05 -3.53
N LEU A 170 2.95 13.13 -4.40
CA LEU A 170 4.25 13.17 -5.06
C LEU A 170 4.13 13.95 -6.36
N TRP A 171 4.55 15.21 -6.33
CA TRP A 171 4.49 16.13 -7.46
C TRP A 171 5.88 16.42 -8.00
N ARG A 172 5.96 16.69 -9.31
CA ARG A 172 7.20 16.99 -10.02
C ARG A 172 6.92 18.08 -11.06
N ASN A 173 8.01 18.72 -11.48
CA ASN A 173 8.17 19.67 -12.58
C ASN A 173 8.50 21.10 -12.13
N VAL A 174 7.68 21.77 -11.30
CA VAL A 174 7.85 23.23 -11.09
C VAL A 174 9.21 23.62 -10.50
N THR A 175 9.81 22.75 -9.67
CA THR A 175 11.15 22.96 -9.11
C THR A 175 12.24 22.94 -10.18
N THR A 176 12.15 22.04 -11.16
CA THR A 176 13.13 21.94 -12.26
C THR A 176 12.89 23.00 -13.33
N GLU A 177 11.64 23.43 -13.57
CA GLU A 177 11.34 24.61 -14.39
C GLU A 177 12.05 25.87 -13.86
N VAL A 178 11.89 26.15 -12.55
CA VAL A 178 12.50 27.32 -11.91
C VAL A 178 14.02 27.25 -11.95
N TRP A 179 14.60 26.09 -11.65
CA TRP A 179 16.04 25.89 -11.74
C TRP A 179 16.59 26.17 -13.15
N ARG A 180 15.92 25.66 -14.21
CA ARG A 180 16.32 25.96 -15.60
C ARG A 180 16.14 27.44 -15.94
N ALA A 181 15.10 28.10 -15.42
CA ALA A 181 14.91 29.53 -15.61
C ALA A 181 16.01 30.37 -14.95
N GLN A 182 16.44 30.01 -13.74
CA GLN A 182 17.56 30.67 -13.06
C GLN A 182 18.87 30.56 -13.87
N LEU A 183 19.15 29.37 -14.44
CA LEU A 183 20.29 29.19 -15.35
C LEU A 183 20.10 29.95 -16.66
N ALA A 184 18.90 29.99 -17.23
CA ALA A 184 18.60 30.74 -18.44
C ALA A 184 18.81 32.25 -18.25
N CYS A 185 18.46 32.82 -17.09
CA CYS A 185 18.75 34.22 -16.77
C CYS A 185 20.25 34.54 -16.83
N GLN A 186 21.09 33.56 -16.50
CA GLN A 186 22.55 33.70 -16.54
C GLN A 186 23.14 33.34 -17.93
N ASN A 187 22.31 33.13 -18.95
CA ASN A 187 22.70 32.57 -20.26
C ASN A 187 23.39 31.20 -20.17
N GLN A 188 22.94 30.34 -19.25
CA GLN A 188 23.52 29.02 -18.97
C GLN A 188 22.53 27.85 -19.22
N LEU A 189 21.61 28.02 -20.17
CA LEU A 189 20.66 26.94 -20.52
C LEU A 189 21.40 25.73 -21.15
N ASP A 190 22.56 25.96 -21.77
CA ASP A 190 23.45 24.90 -22.25
C ASP A 190 24.01 24.05 -21.09
N LEU A 191 24.30 24.67 -19.95
CA LEU A 191 24.75 23.98 -18.76
C LEU A 191 23.63 23.08 -18.24
N ALA A 192 22.39 23.59 -18.15
CA ALA A 192 21.24 22.79 -17.72
C ALA A 192 21.05 21.53 -18.60
N ALA A 193 21.14 21.69 -19.92
CA ALA A 193 21.02 20.58 -20.88
C ALA A 193 22.15 19.54 -20.78
N GLN A 194 23.36 19.97 -20.38
CA GLN A 194 24.48 19.07 -20.11
C GLN A 194 24.36 18.41 -18.73
N TRP A 195 23.83 19.14 -17.74
CA TRP A 195 23.75 18.72 -16.34
C TRP A 195 22.76 17.58 -16.11
N LYS A 196 21.60 17.68 -16.76
CA LYS A 196 20.49 16.73 -16.66
C LYS A 196 20.11 16.23 -18.05
N GLN A 197 20.21 14.91 -18.27
CA GLN A 197 19.77 14.32 -19.52
C GLN A 197 18.24 14.17 -19.52
N LEU A 198 17.63 14.64 -20.60
CA LEU A 198 16.19 14.49 -20.85
C LEU A 198 15.95 13.20 -21.65
N GLU A 199 14.94 12.45 -21.24
CA GLU A 199 14.52 11.20 -21.87
C GLU A 199 13.01 11.25 -22.18
N PRO A 200 12.55 10.99 -23.41
CA PRO A 200 13.33 10.98 -24.65
C PRO A 200 14.11 12.29 -24.86
N SER A 201 15.16 12.25 -25.69
CA SER A 201 15.98 13.43 -25.94
C SER A 201 15.15 14.61 -26.43
N TRP A 202 15.30 15.75 -25.75
CA TRP A 202 14.56 16.97 -26.02
C TRP A 202 15.47 18.19 -25.94
N THR A 203 15.11 19.26 -26.63
CA THR A 203 15.81 20.55 -26.57
C THR A 203 14.92 21.58 -25.89
N THR A 204 15.26 21.96 -24.67
CA THR A 204 14.57 23.03 -23.94
C THR A 204 14.78 24.37 -24.64
N THR A 205 13.70 25.16 -24.74
CA THR A 205 13.75 26.53 -25.28
C THR A 205 13.08 27.50 -24.33
N ILE A 206 13.47 28.79 -24.38
CA ILE A 206 12.82 29.83 -23.59
C ILE A 206 11.45 30.13 -24.22
N PRO A 207 10.33 29.99 -23.48
CA PRO A 207 9.00 30.28 -24.00
C PRO A 207 8.85 31.72 -24.49
N GLN A 208 8.06 31.91 -25.54
CA GLN A 208 7.90 33.22 -26.18
C GLN A 208 7.41 34.30 -25.20
N GLY A 209 8.27 35.30 -24.98
CA GLY A 209 7.99 36.45 -24.12
C GLY A 209 8.15 36.18 -22.63
N LEU A 210 8.79 35.07 -22.24
CA LEU A 210 9.35 34.92 -20.91
C LEU A 210 10.65 35.72 -20.83
N ASP A 211 10.78 36.56 -19.80
CA ASP A 211 12.07 37.01 -19.31
C ASP A 211 12.39 36.19 -18.05
N PRO A 212 13.34 35.24 -18.09
CA PRO A 212 13.64 34.41 -16.94
C PRO A 212 14.22 35.20 -15.76
N CYS A 213 14.80 36.38 -16.00
CA CYS A 213 15.43 37.18 -14.96
C CYS A 213 14.46 37.93 -14.04
N VAL A 214 13.16 37.93 -14.35
CA VAL A 214 12.15 38.51 -13.45
C VAL A 214 11.80 37.57 -12.29
N ILE A 215 12.12 36.27 -12.43
CA ILE A 215 11.80 35.24 -11.45
C ILE A 215 12.79 35.36 -10.27
N PRO A 216 12.32 35.63 -9.04
CA PRO A 216 13.21 35.74 -7.89
C PRO A 216 13.72 34.37 -7.42
N ASP A 217 14.87 34.33 -6.76
CA ASP A 217 15.48 33.08 -6.28
C ASP A 217 14.57 32.29 -5.33
N ASN A 218 13.78 32.99 -4.50
CA ASN A 218 12.86 32.39 -3.53
C ASN A 218 11.42 32.21 -4.07
N VAL A 219 11.21 32.17 -5.39
CA VAL A 219 9.86 32.12 -6.01
C VAL A 219 9.00 30.94 -5.51
N LEU A 220 9.62 29.82 -5.12
CA LEU A 220 8.93 28.61 -4.65
C LEU A 220 8.86 28.48 -3.11
N GLU A 221 9.27 29.49 -2.33
CA GLU A 221 9.34 29.40 -0.87
C GLU A 221 8.00 28.92 -0.25
N LYS A 222 6.88 29.51 -0.66
CA LYS A 222 5.55 29.05 -0.19
C LYS A 222 5.19 27.66 -0.70
N TYR A 223 5.55 27.31 -1.93
CA TYR A 223 5.27 26.00 -2.51
C TYR A 223 6.01 24.90 -1.75
N THR A 224 7.29 25.10 -1.45
CA THR A 224 8.10 24.16 -0.65
C THR A 224 7.62 24.13 0.80
N LEU A 225 7.32 25.28 1.41
CA LEU A 225 6.84 25.33 2.79
C LEU A 225 5.50 24.59 2.97
N ALA A 226 4.58 24.67 2.00
CA ALA A 226 3.31 23.95 2.02
C ALA A 226 3.45 22.42 2.08
N LYS A 227 4.61 21.88 1.68
CA LYS A 227 4.91 20.45 1.60
C LYS A 227 5.94 19.98 2.63
N ALA A 228 6.57 20.92 3.33
CA ALA A 228 7.62 20.66 4.30
C ALA A 228 7.16 19.69 5.42
N PRO A 229 8.07 18.84 5.94
CA PRO A 229 7.78 18.05 7.13
C PRO A 229 7.58 18.95 8.37
N VAL A 230 6.97 18.40 9.42
CA VAL A 230 6.85 19.08 10.72
C VAL A 230 8.17 18.92 11.47
N VAL A 231 8.70 20.01 12.02
CA VAL A 231 9.99 20.03 12.73
C VAL A 231 9.79 20.43 14.19
N PHE A 232 10.21 19.56 15.10
CA PHE A 232 9.96 19.70 16.53
C PHE A 232 11.13 20.34 17.32
N ASP A 233 12.26 20.64 16.68
CA ASP A 233 13.42 21.27 17.34
C ASP A 233 13.44 22.80 17.08
N GLN A 234 13.53 23.59 18.16
CA GLN A 234 13.65 25.06 18.11
C GLN A 234 14.95 25.54 17.44
N ALA A 235 15.96 24.67 17.29
CA ALA A 235 17.23 25.01 16.65
C ALA A 235 17.20 24.94 15.11
N VAL A 236 16.10 24.44 14.51
CA VAL A 236 16.03 24.23 13.06
C VAL A 236 15.29 25.39 12.39
N THR A 237 16.07 26.29 11.80
CA THR A 237 15.57 27.38 10.96
C THR A 237 14.91 26.86 9.68
N THR A 238 14.03 27.68 9.10
CA THR A 238 13.29 27.52 7.82
C THR A 238 14.16 27.00 6.65
N ALA A 239 15.48 27.12 6.74
CA ALA A 239 16.45 26.65 5.75
C ALA A 239 16.53 25.11 5.61
N ILE A 240 16.27 24.32 6.67
CA ILE A 240 16.38 22.85 6.59
C ILE A 240 15.15 22.23 5.90
N ALA A 241 13.96 22.78 6.12
CA ALA A 241 12.74 22.36 5.43
C ALA A 241 12.78 22.62 3.92
N LEU A 242 13.52 23.65 3.48
CA LEU A 242 13.71 23.98 2.06
C LEU A 242 14.69 23.03 1.33
N GLN A 243 15.51 22.27 2.05
CA GLN A 243 16.48 21.31 1.47
C GLN A 243 15.90 19.92 1.22
N ASP A 244 14.69 19.62 1.69
CA ASP A 244 14.15 18.25 1.74
C ASP A 244 13.56 17.74 0.41
N GLU A 245 13.35 18.63 -0.59
CA GLU A 245 12.66 18.25 -1.84
C GLU A 245 13.57 17.72 -2.95
N GLY A 246 14.89 17.75 -2.76
CA GLY A 246 15.87 17.20 -3.71
C GLY A 246 16.08 15.69 -3.58
N ASP A 247 15.06 14.93 -3.16
CA ASP A 247 15.25 13.55 -2.72
C ASP A 247 15.44 12.56 -3.91
N HIS A 248 16.64 12.59 -4.50
CA HIS A 248 17.16 11.62 -5.47
C HIS A 248 17.28 10.20 -4.90
N SER A 249 16.90 10.00 -3.63
CA SER A 249 17.00 8.75 -2.90
C SER A 249 15.67 7.96 -2.91
N LEU A 250 14.54 8.61 -3.20
CA LEU A 250 13.23 7.94 -3.36
C LEU A 250 13.13 7.15 -4.68
N GLY A 251 12.26 6.15 -4.70
CA GLY A 251 12.04 5.29 -5.86
C GLY A 251 10.98 4.24 -5.57
N SER A 252 10.88 3.22 -6.40
CA SER A 252 10.08 2.01 -6.19
C SER A 252 10.51 0.98 -7.24
N ASN A 253 10.41 -0.32 -6.98
CA ASN A 253 10.42 -1.31 -8.07
C ASN A 253 9.13 -2.12 -8.07
N ASN A 254 8.78 -2.65 -9.23
CA ASN A 254 7.82 -3.74 -9.35
C ASN A 254 8.05 -4.57 -10.60
N TRP A 255 7.56 -5.82 -10.59
CA TRP A 255 7.55 -6.69 -11.76
C TRP A 255 6.51 -7.79 -11.63
N VAL A 256 6.11 -8.31 -12.78
CA VAL A 256 5.22 -9.47 -12.90
C VAL A 256 5.82 -10.46 -13.90
N VAL A 257 5.73 -11.74 -13.58
CA VAL A 257 6.25 -12.84 -14.40
C VAL A 257 5.13 -13.82 -14.71
N ALA A 258 4.95 -14.15 -15.99
CA ALA A 258 3.88 -15.00 -16.49
C ALA A 258 4.08 -16.48 -16.12
N PRO A 259 3.00 -17.28 -15.99
CA PRO A 259 3.03 -18.69 -15.59
C PRO A 259 4.06 -19.56 -16.32
N GLU A 260 4.23 -19.37 -17.63
CA GLU A 260 5.13 -20.17 -18.46
C GLU A 260 6.59 -19.98 -18.06
N ARG A 261 6.90 -18.86 -17.39
CA ARG A 261 8.23 -18.49 -16.93
C ARG A 261 8.42 -18.65 -15.42
N THR A 262 7.42 -19.08 -14.67
CA THR A 262 7.57 -19.30 -13.23
C THR A 262 7.78 -20.77 -12.88
N ALA A 263 8.41 -21.01 -11.74
CA ALA A 263 8.63 -22.35 -11.20
C ALA A 263 7.34 -23.02 -10.72
N THR A 264 6.31 -22.24 -10.36
CA THR A 264 5.02 -22.73 -9.85
C THR A 264 3.97 -22.92 -10.93
N GLY A 265 4.19 -22.39 -12.14
CA GLY A 265 3.17 -22.37 -13.20
C GLY A 265 2.02 -21.39 -12.92
N ARG A 266 2.23 -20.43 -12.00
CA ARG A 266 1.31 -19.33 -11.69
C ARG A 266 2.05 -17.99 -11.85
N PRO A 267 1.36 -16.86 -12.05
CA PRO A 267 2.05 -15.59 -12.10
C PRO A 267 2.76 -15.28 -10.78
N ILE A 268 3.89 -14.58 -10.85
CA ILE A 268 4.54 -14.00 -9.68
C ILE A 268 4.48 -12.48 -9.81
N LEU A 269 4.00 -11.79 -8.79
CA LEU A 269 4.03 -10.32 -8.69
C LEU A 269 4.91 -9.90 -7.53
N ALA A 270 5.78 -8.92 -7.74
CA ALA A 270 6.57 -8.29 -6.69
C ALA A 270 6.49 -6.78 -6.79
N ASP A 271 6.42 -6.12 -5.64
CA ASP A 271 6.29 -4.66 -5.52
C ASP A 271 7.03 -4.18 -4.26
N ASP A 272 7.87 -3.16 -4.37
CA ASP A 272 8.55 -2.54 -3.24
C ASP A 272 8.72 -1.01 -3.39
N PRO A 273 7.74 -0.20 -2.97
CA PRO A 273 7.87 1.25 -3.01
C PRO A 273 8.98 1.74 -2.08
N HIS A 274 9.85 2.63 -2.57
CA HIS A 274 10.97 3.20 -1.82
C HIS A 274 10.70 4.64 -1.38
N ARG A 275 10.38 4.82 -0.10
CA ARG A 275 10.01 6.12 0.48
C ARG A 275 10.94 6.47 1.64
N GLY A 276 10.87 7.73 2.09
CA GLY A 276 11.56 8.16 3.30
C GLY A 276 11.16 7.26 4.46
N HIS A 277 12.15 6.74 5.19
CA HIS A 277 11.90 5.89 6.35
C HIS A 277 11.44 6.79 7.51
N ALA A 278 10.25 6.49 8.05
CA ALA A 278 9.65 7.22 9.14
C ALA A 278 9.21 6.25 10.24
N THR A 279 9.05 6.77 11.46
CA THR A 279 8.59 6.04 12.64
C THR A 279 7.45 6.84 13.29
N PRO A 280 6.17 6.45 13.16
CA PRO A 280 5.66 5.22 12.52
C PRO A 280 5.86 5.16 10.99
N SER A 281 5.73 3.98 10.40
CA SER A 281 5.84 3.77 8.94
C SER A 281 4.85 4.63 8.16
N LEU A 282 5.23 4.99 6.93
CA LEU A 282 4.34 5.61 5.95
C LEU A 282 3.18 4.68 5.55
N ARG A 283 3.47 3.37 5.42
CA ARG A 283 2.53 2.36 4.93
C ARG A 283 1.83 1.70 6.11
N TYR A 284 0.58 1.30 5.92
CA TYR A 284 -0.21 0.58 6.91
C TYR A 284 -0.82 -0.66 6.27
N ILE A 285 -0.47 -1.84 6.78
CA ILE A 285 -1.02 -3.09 6.28
C ILE A 285 -2.36 -3.34 6.97
N ALA A 286 -3.37 -3.75 6.20
CA ALA A 286 -4.64 -4.23 6.75
C ALA A 286 -5.24 -5.31 5.84
N HIS A 287 -6.02 -6.22 6.44
CA HIS A 287 -6.88 -7.16 5.74
C HIS A 287 -8.33 -6.74 5.96
N LEU A 288 -9.07 -6.44 4.89
CA LEU A 288 -10.46 -6.01 4.92
C LEU A 288 -11.36 -7.12 4.38
N VAL A 289 -12.23 -7.69 5.24
CA VAL A 289 -13.15 -8.77 4.90
C VAL A 289 -14.59 -8.36 5.22
N GLY A 290 -15.44 -8.36 4.19
CA GLY A 290 -16.87 -8.10 4.31
C GLY A 290 -17.62 -8.38 3.01
N PRO A 291 -18.93 -8.10 2.94
CA PRO A 291 -19.70 -8.28 1.72
C PRO A 291 -19.09 -7.53 0.52
N GLY A 292 -18.68 -8.27 -0.51
CA GLY A 292 -18.10 -7.73 -1.74
C GLY A 292 -16.66 -7.21 -1.61
N ILE A 293 -15.97 -7.48 -0.50
CA ILE A 293 -14.59 -7.06 -0.28
C ILE A 293 -13.82 -8.11 0.54
N ASP A 294 -12.70 -8.52 -0.01
CA ASP A 294 -11.72 -9.40 0.64
C ASP A 294 -10.37 -9.03 0.03
N VAL A 295 -9.66 -8.13 0.71
CA VAL A 295 -8.44 -7.52 0.19
C VAL A 295 -7.45 -7.31 1.31
N ILE A 296 -6.20 -7.67 1.06
CA ILE A 296 -5.11 -7.55 1.99
C ILE A 296 -3.90 -6.90 1.31
N GLY A 297 -3.24 -6.00 2.03
CA GLY A 297 -2.10 -5.27 1.50
C GLY A 297 -1.82 -4.00 2.28
N ALA A 298 -1.10 -3.07 1.67
CA ALA A 298 -0.73 -1.79 2.24
C ALA A 298 -1.51 -0.63 1.60
N GLY A 299 -1.96 0.29 2.45
CA GLY A 299 -2.46 1.62 2.09
C GLY A 299 -1.78 2.70 2.94
N GLU A 300 -2.33 3.91 2.89
CA GLU A 300 -2.00 5.02 3.77
C GLU A 300 -2.91 4.97 5.01
N PRO A 301 -2.39 5.15 6.24
CA PRO A 301 -3.22 5.08 7.45
C PRO A 301 -4.29 6.19 7.54
N ALA A 302 -4.16 7.26 6.75
CA ALA A 302 -5.11 8.37 6.70
C ALA A 302 -6.15 8.24 5.57
N LEU A 303 -6.09 7.19 4.74
CA LEU A 303 -7.01 6.95 3.63
C LEU A 303 -7.70 5.57 3.80
N PRO A 304 -8.96 5.42 3.38
CA PRO A 304 -9.59 4.09 3.34
C PRO A 304 -9.07 3.26 2.15
N GLY A 305 -9.14 1.93 2.29
CA GLY A 305 -8.77 0.99 1.24
C GLY A 305 -7.30 0.57 1.24
N ILE A 306 -6.90 -0.13 0.17
CA ILE A 306 -5.59 -0.77 -0.03
C ILE A 306 -5.06 -0.38 -1.41
N SER A 307 -3.82 0.11 -1.47
CA SER A 307 -3.20 0.59 -2.71
C SER A 307 -2.25 -0.43 -3.35
N ILE A 308 -1.63 -1.31 -2.55
CA ILE A 308 -0.72 -2.37 -3.01
C ILE A 308 -1.11 -3.64 -2.28
N GLY A 309 -1.38 -4.74 -2.98
CA GLY A 309 -1.86 -5.94 -2.32
C GLY A 309 -2.45 -6.96 -3.28
N HIS A 310 -3.36 -7.77 -2.75
CA HIS A 310 -4.18 -8.66 -3.54
C HIS A 310 -5.56 -8.84 -2.93
N ASN A 311 -6.52 -9.21 -3.78
CA ASN A 311 -7.79 -9.77 -3.35
C ASN A 311 -7.84 -11.26 -3.74
N GLN A 312 -9.02 -11.86 -3.74
CA GLN A 312 -9.19 -13.28 -4.07
C GLN A 312 -8.83 -13.64 -5.53
N GLN A 313 -8.79 -12.66 -6.44
CA GLN A 313 -8.64 -12.88 -7.89
C GLN A 313 -7.39 -12.23 -8.49
N ILE A 314 -7.00 -11.05 -7.99
CA ILE A 314 -5.93 -10.26 -8.60
C ILE A 314 -4.93 -9.80 -7.55
N ALA A 315 -3.67 -9.67 -7.96
CA ALA A 315 -2.62 -8.95 -7.26
C ALA A 315 -2.24 -7.69 -8.04
N PHE A 316 -1.89 -6.63 -7.32
CA PHE A 316 -1.57 -5.33 -7.89
C PHE A 316 -0.49 -4.59 -7.10
N GLY A 317 0.31 -3.80 -7.82
CA GLY A 317 1.39 -2.98 -7.26
C GLY A 317 1.60 -1.70 -8.08
N LEU A 318 2.38 -0.76 -7.53
CA LEU A 318 2.62 0.55 -8.16
C LEU A 318 4.06 1.06 -7.99
N THR A 319 4.54 1.81 -8.98
CA THR A 319 5.78 2.60 -8.91
C THR A 319 5.59 3.96 -9.56
N ILE A 320 6.33 4.99 -9.16
CA ILE A 320 6.16 6.34 -9.76
C ILE A 320 6.38 6.32 -11.27
N PHE A 321 5.45 6.96 -12.01
CA PHE A 321 5.56 7.28 -13.42
C PHE A 321 5.66 8.82 -13.55
N PRO A 322 6.85 9.40 -13.82
CA PRO A 322 7.13 10.84 -13.72
C PRO A 322 6.41 11.75 -14.74
N ILE A 323 5.09 11.81 -14.66
CA ILE A 323 4.28 12.75 -15.44
C ILE A 323 4.46 14.16 -14.90
N ASP A 324 4.57 15.12 -15.83
CA ASP A 324 4.52 16.55 -15.54
C ASP A 324 3.05 17.00 -15.34
N GLN A 325 2.77 17.49 -14.12
CA GLN A 325 1.44 17.93 -13.67
C GLN A 325 1.41 19.41 -13.25
N GLU A 326 2.50 20.16 -13.44
CA GLU A 326 2.68 21.51 -12.89
C GLU A 326 3.31 22.45 -13.91
N ASP A 327 2.98 23.74 -13.85
CA ASP A 327 3.68 24.79 -14.60
C ASP A 327 3.74 26.07 -13.73
N LEU A 328 4.86 26.78 -13.75
CA LEU A 328 4.96 28.13 -13.17
C LEU A 328 4.53 29.19 -14.19
N TYR A 329 3.53 29.98 -13.83
CA TYR A 329 3.00 31.09 -14.62
C TYR A 329 3.55 32.43 -14.09
N VAL A 330 4.09 33.24 -15.00
CA VAL A 330 4.69 34.56 -14.71
C VAL A 330 3.78 35.67 -15.22
N TYR A 331 3.18 36.41 -14.29
CA TYR A 331 2.22 37.48 -14.58
C TYR A 331 2.84 38.86 -14.41
N GLU A 332 2.57 39.78 -15.35
CA GLU A 332 2.79 41.21 -15.11
C GLU A 332 1.68 41.75 -14.20
N LYS A 333 2.05 42.47 -13.15
CA LYS A 333 1.11 43.14 -12.23
C LYS A 333 0.63 44.47 -12.80
N THR A 334 -0.63 44.78 -12.54
CA THR A 334 -1.24 46.09 -12.79
C THR A 334 -1.57 46.76 -11.45
N ALA A 335 -2.09 47.98 -11.45
CA ALA A 335 -2.49 48.65 -10.21
C ALA A 335 -3.66 47.92 -9.51
N GLU A 336 -4.53 47.28 -10.29
CA GLU A 336 -5.75 46.61 -9.82
C GLU A 336 -5.65 45.07 -9.78
N GLY A 337 -4.51 44.47 -10.18
CA GLY A 337 -4.38 43.02 -10.26
C GLY A 337 -3.25 42.55 -11.18
N TYR A 338 -3.57 41.76 -12.20
CA TYR A 338 -2.62 41.16 -13.14
C TYR A 338 -3.09 41.26 -14.59
N ARG A 339 -2.15 41.19 -15.54
CA ARG A 339 -2.45 41.30 -16.98
C ARG A 339 -2.78 39.93 -17.59
N TYR A 340 -3.97 39.79 -18.16
CA TYR A 340 -4.42 38.60 -18.89
C TYR A 340 -5.12 39.00 -20.20
N GLN A 341 -4.70 38.42 -21.34
CA GLN A 341 -5.24 38.72 -22.68
C GLN A 341 -5.39 40.24 -22.97
N GLY A 342 -4.40 41.03 -22.55
CA GLY A 342 -4.35 42.48 -22.73
C GLY A 342 -5.23 43.30 -21.79
N ARG A 343 -5.94 42.66 -20.84
CA ARG A 343 -6.79 43.31 -19.84
C ARG A 343 -6.19 43.16 -18.44
N SER A 344 -6.62 44.00 -17.51
CA SER A 344 -6.36 43.81 -16.09
C SER A 344 -7.48 42.96 -15.49
N GLU A 345 -7.11 41.86 -14.84
CA GLU A 345 -8.00 41.04 -14.01
C GLU A 345 -7.60 41.20 -12.54
N PRO A 346 -8.55 41.31 -11.60
CA PRO A 346 -8.24 41.38 -10.18
C PRO A 346 -7.75 40.02 -9.67
N PHE A 347 -6.93 40.03 -8.62
CA PHE A 347 -6.69 38.83 -7.83
C PHE A 347 -7.98 38.39 -7.14
N ILE A 348 -8.16 37.08 -7.01
CA ILE A 348 -9.14 36.52 -6.09
C ILE A 348 -8.46 36.48 -4.73
N GLU A 349 -9.00 37.21 -3.76
CA GLU A 349 -8.50 37.24 -2.39
C GLU A 349 -9.43 36.45 -1.46
N VAL A 350 -8.86 35.50 -0.72
CA VAL A 350 -9.56 34.74 0.32
C VAL A 350 -8.91 35.09 1.64
N VAL A 351 -9.68 35.73 2.53
CA VAL A 351 -9.24 36.04 3.88
C VAL A 351 -9.66 34.91 4.80
N GLU A 352 -8.70 34.30 5.48
CA GLU A 352 -8.94 33.22 6.44
C GLU A 352 -8.29 33.54 7.79
N ALA A 353 -8.88 33.05 8.87
CA ALA A 353 -8.26 33.08 10.18
C ALA A 353 -7.44 31.80 10.41
N ILE A 354 -6.19 31.96 10.85
CA ILE A 354 -5.35 30.89 11.38
C ILE A 354 -5.45 30.94 12.90
N HIS A 355 -5.95 29.86 13.51
CA HIS A 355 -5.96 29.71 14.96
C HIS A 355 -4.55 29.41 15.45
N VAL A 356 -4.09 30.14 16.47
CA VAL A 356 -2.72 30.04 17.00
C VAL A 356 -2.80 29.63 18.46
N ARG A 357 -2.01 28.65 18.86
CA ARG A 357 -1.95 28.21 20.27
C ARG A 357 -1.58 29.37 21.17
N ASP A 358 -2.32 29.53 22.27
CA ASP A 358 -2.10 30.53 23.32
C ASP A 358 -2.11 32.00 22.85
N ASN A 359 -2.55 32.28 21.61
CA ASN A 359 -2.54 33.60 20.99
C ASN A 359 -3.85 33.88 20.22
N PRO A 360 -4.20 35.15 19.97
CA PRO A 360 -5.30 35.48 19.07
C PRO A 360 -5.08 34.89 17.67
N SER A 361 -6.18 34.57 16.99
CA SER A 361 -6.10 34.11 15.59
C SER A 361 -5.50 35.19 14.70
N GLN A 362 -4.66 34.79 13.75
CA GLN A 362 -4.05 35.69 12.78
C GLN A 362 -4.82 35.62 11.46
N GLU A 363 -5.21 36.77 10.93
CA GLU A 363 -5.81 36.84 9.59
C GLU A 363 -4.72 36.74 8.53
N VAL A 364 -4.92 35.84 7.56
CA VAL A 364 -4.07 35.71 6.38
C VAL A 364 -4.89 35.93 5.13
N THR A 365 -4.29 36.58 4.12
CA THR A 365 -4.89 36.75 2.80
C THR A 365 -4.21 35.83 1.81
N LEU A 366 -4.96 34.86 1.31
CA LEU A 366 -4.56 33.97 0.24
C LEU A 366 -4.95 34.60 -1.10
N ARG A 367 -4.04 34.61 -2.07
CA ARG A 367 -4.26 35.20 -3.39
C ARG A 367 -4.23 34.16 -4.48
N PHE A 368 -5.16 34.28 -5.42
CA PHE A 368 -5.27 33.41 -6.58
C PHE A 368 -5.43 34.24 -7.85
N THR A 369 -4.92 33.69 -8.94
CA THR A 369 -5.33 34.07 -10.29
C THR A 369 -6.30 33.01 -10.82
N ARG A 370 -6.79 33.18 -12.04
CA ARG A 370 -7.54 32.13 -12.74
C ARG A 370 -6.81 30.79 -12.89
N HIS A 371 -5.47 30.78 -12.82
CA HIS A 371 -4.69 29.55 -13.02
C HIS A 371 -4.29 28.85 -11.72
N GLY A 372 -4.38 29.53 -10.58
CA GLY A 372 -3.96 28.94 -9.31
C GLY A 372 -3.43 29.94 -8.28
N PRO A 373 -2.85 29.42 -7.19
CA PRO A 373 -2.33 30.22 -6.08
C PRO A 373 -1.13 31.07 -6.49
N VAL A 374 -1.09 32.30 -5.98
CA VAL A 374 0.07 33.19 -6.08
C VAL A 374 1.09 32.78 -5.02
N VAL A 375 2.20 32.20 -5.45
CA VAL A 375 3.26 31.68 -4.56
C VAL A 375 4.32 32.73 -4.22
N ALA A 376 4.53 33.71 -5.09
CA ALA A 376 5.44 34.83 -4.86
C ALA A 376 5.00 36.08 -5.64
N GLU A 377 5.51 37.24 -5.22
CA GLU A 377 5.26 38.53 -5.89
C GLU A 377 6.50 39.42 -5.84
N THR A 378 6.72 40.20 -6.90
CA THR A 378 7.58 41.37 -6.89
C THR A 378 6.73 42.66 -7.03
N LYS A 379 7.41 43.81 -7.18
CA LYS A 379 6.73 45.07 -7.51
C LYS A 379 6.02 45.00 -8.86
N THR A 380 6.54 44.24 -9.81
CA THR A 380 6.09 44.23 -11.21
C THR A 380 5.49 42.91 -11.65
N HIS A 381 5.71 41.81 -10.92
CA HIS A 381 5.26 40.48 -11.31
C HIS A 381 4.60 39.70 -10.17
N ALA A 382 3.71 38.77 -10.54
CA ALA A 382 3.18 37.73 -9.66
C ALA A 382 3.51 36.35 -10.25
N PHE A 383 3.82 35.38 -9.40
CA PHE A 383 4.19 34.02 -9.80
C PHE A 383 3.16 33.04 -9.28
N VAL A 384 2.66 32.20 -10.17
CA VAL A 384 1.51 31.33 -9.92
C VAL A 384 1.87 29.91 -10.26
N VAL A 385 1.59 28.97 -9.36
CA VAL A 385 1.69 27.54 -9.69
C VAL A 385 0.35 27.09 -10.24
N ARG A 386 0.31 26.71 -11.52
CA ARG A 386 -0.84 26.01 -12.11
C ARG A 386 -0.58 24.52 -11.95
N ALA A 387 -1.49 23.81 -11.29
CA ALA A 387 -1.28 22.42 -10.90
C ALA A 387 -2.50 21.57 -11.26
N ALA A 388 -2.30 20.49 -12.01
CA ALA A 388 -3.37 19.55 -12.35
C ALA A 388 -3.93 18.89 -11.09
N TRP A 389 -3.11 18.76 -10.04
CA TRP A 389 -3.49 18.15 -8.77
C TRP A 389 -4.41 19.00 -7.88
N LEU A 390 -4.72 20.23 -8.30
CA LEU A 390 -5.78 21.05 -7.69
C LEU A 390 -7.16 20.80 -8.30
N GLU A 391 -7.25 19.96 -9.33
CA GLU A 391 -8.51 19.61 -10.01
C GLU A 391 -9.27 18.46 -9.32
N PRO A 392 -10.54 18.21 -9.69
CA PRO A 392 -11.30 17.07 -9.16
C PRO A 392 -10.66 15.71 -9.49
N GLY A 393 -10.63 14.77 -8.54
CA GLY A 393 -10.09 13.42 -8.74
C GLY A 393 -8.59 13.27 -8.46
N MET A 394 -7.97 14.24 -7.78
CA MET A 394 -6.51 14.31 -7.61
C MET A 394 -5.99 14.09 -6.18
N SER A 395 -6.85 13.67 -5.26
CA SER A 395 -6.48 13.18 -3.93
C SER A 395 -5.50 12.02 -4.10
N PRO A 396 -4.25 12.17 -3.61
CA PRO A 396 -3.21 11.17 -3.81
C PRO A 396 -3.63 9.79 -3.30
N TYR A 397 -3.43 8.76 -4.11
CA TYR A 397 -3.68 7.34 -3.81
C TYR A 397 -5.15 6.94 -3.58
N PHE A 398 -6.07 7.88 -3.33
CA PHE A 398 -7.46 7.57 -3.02
C PHE A 398 -8.21 6.85 -4.17
N GLY A 399 -7.73 6.96 -5.41
CA GLY A 399 -8.26 6.17 -6.53
C GLY A 399 -8.15 4.65 -6.35
N SER A 400 -7.32 4.17 -5.42
CA SER A 400 -7.13 2.73 -5.18
C SER A 400 -8.37 2.02 -4.64
N ILE A 401 -9.28 2.76 -4.00
CA ILE A 401 -10.56 2.23 -3.50
C ILE A 401 -11.39 1.56 -4.60
N GLU A 402 -11.14 1.90 -5.86
CA GLU A 402 -11.82 1.30 -6.99
C GLU A 402 -11.10 0.03 -7.48
N TYR A 403 -9.82 0.11 -7.87
CA TYR A 403 -9.13 -1.04 -8.45
C TYR A 403 -8.87 -2.16 -7.43
N MET A 404 -8.81 -1.88 -6.12
CA MET A 404 -8.60 -2.92 -5.10
C MET A 404 -9.72 -3.97 -5.10
N ARG A 405 -10.89 -3.62 -5.66
CA ARG A 405 -12.06 -4.48 -5.80
C ARG A 405 -12.19 -5.14 -7.17
N ALA A 406 -11.33 -4.79 -8.13
CA ALA A 406 -11.38 -5.35 -9.48
C ALA A 406 -11.18 -6.87 -9.45
N GLN A 407 -11.89 -7.59 -10.32
CA GLN A 407 -11.86 -9.05 -10.39
C GLN A 407 -11.06 -9.57 -11.58
N ASN A 408 -10.70 -8.70 -12.52
CA ASN A 408 -10.01 -9.04 -13.76
C ASN A 408 -9.33 -7.80 -14.37
N TRP A 409 -8.54 -8.01 -15.42
CA TRP A 409 -7.76 -6.97 -16.10
C TRP A 409 -8.65 -5.83 -16.60
N ARG A 410 -9.81 -6.15 -17.16
CA ARG A 410 -10.72 -5.15 -17.73
C ARG A 410 -11.25 -4.20 -16.66
N GLU A 411 -11.64 -4.72 -15.50
CA GLU A 411 -12.09 -3.90 -14.37
C GLU A 411 -10.95 -3.09 -13.77
N PHE A 412 -9.75 -3.69 -13.66
CA PHE A 412 -8.55 -3.01 -13.18
C PHE A 412 -8.19 -1.83 -14.10
N GLU A 413 -8.13 -2.08 -15.41
CA GLU A 413 -7.87 -1.08 -16.43
C GLU A 413 -8.91 0.05 -16.45
N ALA A 414 -10.20 -0.30 -16.31
CA ALA A 414 -11.27 0.69 -16.25
C ALA A 414 -11.19 1.60 -15.02
N ALA A 415 -10.75 1.06 -13.87
CA ALA A 415 -10.50 1.84 -12.67
C ALA A 415 -9.32 2.82 -12.85
N LEU A 416 -8.26 2.41 -13.55
CA LEU A 416 -7.11 3.28 -13.84
C LEU A 416 -7.47 4.48 -14.72
N ASN A 417 -8.52 4.41 -15.54
CA ASN A 417 -8.98 5.57 -16.31
C ASN A 417 -9.57 6.70 -15.41
N ARG A 418 -9.90 6.42 -14.14
CA ARG A 418 -10.31 7.40 -13.13
C ARG A 418 -9.19 7.79 -12.16
N TRP A 419 -8.02 7.17 -12.27
CA TRP A 419 -6.88 7.48 -11.43
C TRP A 419 -6.24 8.82 -11.83
N GLY A 420 -6.34 9.82 -10.95
CA GLY A 420 -5.73 11.13 -11.18
C GLY A 420 -4.29 11.24 -10.68
N ALA A 421 -4.04 10.78 -9.45
CA ALA A 421 -2.78 11.04 -8.75
C ALA A 421 -2.44 10.07 -7.61
N PRO A 422 -1.15 9.97 -7.24
CA PRO A 422 -0.01 10.47 -8.01
C PRO A 422 0.15 9.71 -9.33
N ALA A 423 0.94 10.24 -10.26
CA ALA A 423 1.21 9.52 -11.50
C ALA A 423 2.09 8.29 -11.22
N GLU A 424 1.56 7.11 -11.51
CA GLU A 424 2.15 5.82 -11.13
C GLU A 424 2.03 4.84 -12.30
N ASN A 425 3.03 3.97 -12.45
CA ASN A 425 3.03 2.72 -13.19
C ASN A 425 2.30 1.67 -12.35
N GLN A 426 1.27 1.03 -12.86
CA GLN A 426 0.61 -0.08 -12.17
C GLN A 426 0.94 -1.41 -12.84
N VAL A 427 1.22 -2.42 -12.03
CA VAL A 427 1.36 -3.82 -12.47
C VAL A 427 0.20 -4.66 -11.94
N TYR A 428 -0.14 -5.70 -12.68
CA TYR A 428 -1.29 -6.56 -12.45
C TYR A 428 -0.93 -8.02 -12.70
N ALA A 429 -1.50 -8.93 -11.91
CA ALA A 429 -1.53 -10.35 -12.21
C ALA A 429 -2.80 -11.01 -11.64
N ASP A 430 -3.31 -12.06 -12.28
CA ASP A 430 -4.53 -12.76 -11.83
C ASP A 430 -4.44 -14.29 -11.79
N THR A 431 -5.44 -14.89 -11.15
CA THR A 431 -5.59 -16.34 -10.98
C THR A 431 -5.78 -17.11 -12.30
N ASP A 432 -6.21 -16.42 -13.37
CA ASP A 432 -6.33 -16.97 -14.72
C ASP A 432 -4.97 -17.05 -15.45
N GLY A 433 -3.89 -16.55 -14.83
CA GLY A 433 -2.55 -16.60 -15.38
C GLY A 433 -2.14 -15.37 -16.18
N ASN A 434 -2.95 -14.30 -16.16
CA ASN A 434 -2.63 -13.09 -16.90
C ASN A 434 -1.70 -12.17 -16.11
N ILE A 435 -0.88 -11.41 -16.84
CA ILE A 435 -0.06 -10.32 -16.31
C ILE A 435 -0.29 -9.04 -17.12
N GLY A 436 -0.16 -7.89 -16.46
CA GLY A 436 -0.37 -6.61 -17.12
C GLY A 436 0.44 -5.46 -16.52
N TYR A 437 0.56 -4.40 -17.31
CA TYR A 437 1.16 -3.13 -16.95
C TYR A 437 0.41 -2.00 -17.64
N LYS A 438 0.08 -0.95 -16.90
CA LYS A 438 -0.49 0.31 -17.40
C LYS A 438 -0.11 1.42 -16.42
N PRO A 439 0.45 2.55 -16.85
CA PRO A 439 0.56 3.72 -16.01
C PRO A 439 -0.74 4.53 -16.05
N ALA A 440 -0.95 5.32 -15.00
CA ALA A 440 -2.08 6.24 -14.88
C ALA A 440 -1.67 7.50 -14.13
N GLY A 441 -2.19 8.65 -14.58
CA GLY A 441 -2.00 9.94 -13.96
C GLY A 441 -2.42 11.07 -14.88
N ARG A 442 -3.15 12.07 -14.36
CA ARG A 442 -3.69 13.16 -15.18
C ARG A 442 -2.61 14.13 -15.62
N PHE A 443 -2.57 14.50 -16.91
CA PHE A 443 -1.61 15.48 -17.43
C PHE A 443 -2.20 16.41 -18.49
N PRO A 444 -1.75 17.67 -18.52
CA PRO A 444 -2.41 18.71 -19.31
C PRO A 444 -2.06 18.63 -20.80
N VAL A 445 -3.01 19.07 -21.64
CA VAL A 445 -2.77 19.26 -23.08
C VAL A 445 -2.04 20.58 -23.31
N ARG A 446 -0.75 20.51 -23.64
CA ARG A 446 0.11 21.66 -23.98
C ARG A 446 0.29 21.79 -25.49
N VAL A 447 -0.26 22.86 -26.07
CA VAL A 447 -0.28 23.06 -27.53
C VAL A 447 1.03 23.67 -28.05
N ASN A 448 1.57 24.67 -27.37
CA ASN A 448 2.66 25.51 -27.87
C ASN A 448 3.87 25.62 -26.93
N TRP A 449 4.00 24.72 -25.96
CA TRP A 449 5.18 24.59 -25.09
C TRP A 449 5.33 23.14 -24.58
N ASP A 450 6.41 22.87 -23.86
CA ASP A 450 6.85 21.53 -23.48
C ASP A 450 6.83 21.24 -21.97
N GLY A 451 6.54 22.23 -21.12
CA GLY A 451 6.52 22.09 -19.66
C GLY A 451 7.92 22.08 -19.01
N LEU A 452 8.99 22.43 -19.73
CA LEU A 452 10.35 22.41 -19.17
C LEU A 452 10.79 23.75 -18.57
N MET A 453 10.02 24.82 -18.78
CA MET A 453 10.33 26.19 -18.39
C MET A 453 9.05 26.93 -17.97
N PRO A 454 9.13 27.87 -17.01
CA PRO A 454 8.01 28.74 -16.65
C PRO A 454 7.46 29.47 -17.87
N VAL A 455 6.16 29.80 -17.87
CA VAL A 455 5.49 30.45 -19.00
C VAL A 455 4.87 31.79 -18.61
N PRO A 456 4.80 32.78 -19.53
CA PRO A 456 4.02 34.00 -19.30
C PRO A 456 2.54 33.70 -19.09
N GLY A 457 1.95 34.24 -18.02
CA GLY A 457 0.52 34.11 -17.71
C GLY A 457 -0.43 34.96 -18.54
N ASN A 458 0.01 35.51 -19.68
CA ASN A 458 -0.78 36.48 -20.45
C ASN A 458 -1.89 35.87 -21.35
N GLY A 459 -2.12 34.56 -21.25
CA GLY A 459 -3.12 33.82 -22.02
C GLY A 459 -2.60 33.17 -23.31
N ARG A 460 -1.29 33.23 -23.59
CA ARG A 460 -0.67 32.50 -24.72
C ARG A 460 -0.37 31.04 -24.43
N PHE A 461 -0.23 30.67 -23.16
CA PHE A 461 0.11 29.32 -22.70
C PHE A 461 -1.04 28.84 -21.82
N GLU A 462 -1.97 28.10 -22.42
CA GLU A 462 -3.19 27.65 -21.76
C GLU A 462 -3.34 26.14 -21.94
N TRP A 463 -3.58 25.42 -20.85
CA TRP A 463 -3.94 24.01 -20.94
C TRP A 463 -5.28 23.87 -21.65
N GLN A 464 -5.35 22.99 -22.66
CA GLN A 464 -6.60 22.69 -23.37
C GLN A 464 -7.28 21.44 -22.78
N GLY A 465 -7.47 21.45 -21.47
CA GLY A 465 -7.91 20.27 -20.71
C GLY A 465 -6.78 19.28 -20.48
N TYR A 466 -7.15 18.00 -20.39
CA TYR A 466 -6.26 16.89 -20.03
C TYR A 466 -6.42 15.76 -21.05
N PHE A 467 -5.36 14.99 -21.26
CA PHE A 467 -5.46 13.76 -22.04
C PHE A 467 -6.19 12.67 -21.27
N ASP A 468 -6.88 11.79 -22.01
CA ASP A 468 -7.40 10.53 -21.47
C ASP A 468 -6.24 9.54 -21.24
N MET A 469 -6.37 8.65 -20.26
CA MET A 469 -5.34 7.64 -19.94
C MET A 469 -5.12 6.64 -21.07
N ASP A 470 -6.04 6.53 -22.03
CA ASP A 470 -5.90 5.67 -23.21
C ASP A 470 -4.71 6.02 -24.11
N VAL A 471 -4.09 7.20 -23.94
CA VAL A 471 -2.87 7.60 -24.68
C VAL A 471 -1.58 7.10 -24.02
N LEU A 472 -1.67 6.52 -22.82
CA LEU A 472 -0.54 5.96 -22.09
C LEU A 472 -0.24 4.51 -22.54
N PRO A 473 1.01 4.03 -22.43
CA PRO A 473 1.34 2.68 -22.87
C PRO A 473 0.64 1.60 -22.05
N VAL A 474 0.23 0.51 -22.69
CA VAL A 474 -0.40 -0.64 -22.04
C VAL A 474 0.29 -1.92 -22.51
N GLU A 475 0.54 -2.83 -21.59
CA GLU A 475 0.98 -4.18 -21.88
C GLU A 475 0.07 -5.18 -21.17
N TYR A 476 -0.44 -6.15 -21.92
CA TYR A 476 -1.23 -7.26 -21.38
C TYR A 476 -0.73 -8.56 -22.00
N ASN A 477 -0.30 -9.50 -21.16
CA ASN A 477 0.32 -10.77 -21.56
C ASN A 477 1.40 -10.62 -22.66
N PRO A 478 2.45 -9.80 -22.43
CA PRO A 478 3.49 -9.62 -23.45
C PRO A 478 4.20 -10.93 -23.75
N ALA A 479 4.51 -11.21 -25.03
CA ALA A 479 5.08 -12.49 -25.48
C ALA A 479 6.39 -12.90 -24.78
N ARG A 480 7.13 -11.93 -24.23
CA ARG A 480 8.34 -12.17 -23.43
C ARG A 480 8.05 -12.80 -22.06
N GLY A 481 6.80 -12.80 -21.61
CA GLY A 481 6.35 -13.46 -20.38
C GLY A 481 6.69 -12.73 -19.07
N PHE A 482 7.00 -11.43 -19.12
CA PHE A 482 7.19 -10.59 -17.93
C PHE A 482 7.12 -9.10 -18.27
N THR A 483 6.89 -8.27 -17.26
CA THR A 483 7.08 -6.81 -17.34
C THR A 483 7.48 -6.27 -15.97
N GLY A 484 8.02 -5.05 -15.91
CA GLY A 484 8.45 -4.45 -14.65
C GLY A 484 8.96 -3.03 -14.81
N THR A 485 8.94 -2.29 -13.71
CA THR A 485 9.26 -0.85 -13.69
C THR A 485 10.12 -0.50 -12.48
N ALA A 486 10.89 0.57 -12.63
CA ALA A 486 11.74 1.11 -11.56
C ALA A 486 11.91 2.65 -11.70
N ASN A 487 10.80 3.33 -12.04
CA ASN A 487 10.68 4.79 -12.26
C ASN A 487 11.51 5.39 -13.43
N SER A 488 12.33 4.59 -14.09
CA SER A 488 13.05 5.02 -15.30
C SER A 488 12.13 5.08 -16.51
N MET A 489 12.55 5.78 -17.56
CA MET A 489 11.82 5.84 -18.82
C MET A 489 11.53 4.43 -19.35
N ASN A 490 10.25 4.12 -19.47
CA ASN A 490 9.70 2.85 -19.98
C ASN A 490 8.68 3.09 -21.10
N LEU A 491 8.72 4.26 -21.73
CA LEU A 491 7.93 4.55 -22.93
C LEU A 491 8.33 3.63 -24.09
N PRO A 492 7.37 3.18 -24.91
CA PRO A 492 7.65 2.52 -26.18
C PRO A 492 8.57 3.38 -27.07
N PRO A 493 9.49 2.79 -27.84
CA PRO A 493 10.38 3.54 -28.74
C PRO A 493 9.67 4.43 -29.76
N ASP A 494 8.43 4.07 -30.13
CA ASP A 494 7.57 4.77 -31.09
C ASP A 494 6.47 5.62 -30.41
N TYR A 495 6.54 5.82 -29.09
CA TYR A 495 5.60 6.69 -28.38
C TYR A 495 5.64 8.12 -28.96
N PRO A 496 4.50 8.73 -29.32
CA PRO A 496 4.46 10.03 -29.99
C PRO A 496 4.67 11.18 -29.00
N ILE A 497 5.88 11.28 -28.45
CA ILE A 497 6.24 12.23 -27.38
C ILE A 497 6.00 13.70 -27.80
N ASN A 498 6.10 14.02 -29.08
CA ASN A 498 5.82 15.37 -29.61
C ASN A 498 4.36 15.80 -29.40
N ASP A 499 3.43 14.85 -29.42
CA ASP A 499 2.00 15.11 -29.32
C ASP A 499 1.58 15.19 -27.84
N TYR A 500 2.02 14.23 -27.03
CA TYR A 500 1.55 14.10 -25.64
C TYR A 500 2.41 14.83 -24.60
N LYS A 501 3.73 14.93 -24.80
CA LYS A 501 4.67 15.64 -23.91
C LYS A 501 4.43 15.34 -22.42
N ILE A 502 4.35 14.05 -22.07
CA ILE A 502 3.99 13.60 -20.71
C ILE A 502 5.00 14.05 -19.63
N GLY A 503 6.21 14.39 -20.03
CA GLY A 503 7.35 14.66 -19.15
C GLY A 503 8.64 14.15 -19.80
N PHE A 504 9.78 14.71 -19.39
CA PHE A 504 11.11 14.39 -19.97
C PHE A 504 12.15 14.01 -18.92
N GLU A 505 11.76 13.92 -17.64
CA GLU A 505 12.67 13.70 -16.53
C GLU A 505 12.33 12.43 -15.77
N TRP A 506 13.26 11.48 -15.81
CA TRP A 506 13.07 10.15 -15.25
C TRP A 506 14.11 9.84 -14.18
N SER A 507 13.82 8.85 -13.35
CA SER A 507 14.82 8.28 -12.44
C SER A 507 15.88 7.54 -13.25
N SER A 508 17.12 7.54 -12.75
CA SER A 508 18.21 6.86 -13.45
C SER A 508 17.94 5.35 -13.64
N PRO A 509 18.34 4.76 -14.78
CA PRO A 509 17.84 3.45 -15.21
C PRO A 509 18.54 2.26 -14.54
N TRP A 510 19.29 2.44 -13.46
CA TRP A 510 20.19 1.41 -12.94
C TRP A 510 19.45 0.26 -12.28
N ARG A 511 18.42 0.56 -11.48
CA ARG A 511 17.53 -0.44 -10.88
C ARG A 511 16.77 -1.19 -11.96
N TYR A 512 16.16 -0.46 -12.90
CA TYR A 512 15.48 -1.04 -14.07
C TYR A 512 16.38 -2.00 -14.84
N LYS A 513 17.58 -1.56 -15.24
CA LYS A 513 18.55 -2.40 -15.95
C LYS A 513 18.90 -3.66 -15.16
N ARG A 514 18.98 -3.59 -13.83
CA ARG A 514 19.23 -4.78 -12.99
C ARG A 514 18.05 -5.75 -13.00
N LEU A 515 16.81 -5.25 -12.97
CA LEU A 515 15.61 -6.08 -13.13
C LEU A 515 15.64 -6.83 -14.46
N TRP A 516 15.87 -6.13 -15.58
CA TRP A 516 15.92 -6.75 -16.91
C TRP A 516 17.07 -7.76 -17.06
N GLU A 517 18.26 -7.47 -16.54
CA GLU A 517 19.39 -8.41 -16.58
C GLU A 517 19.04 -9.78 -15.98
N LEU A 518 18.23 -9.82 -14.91
CA LEU A 518 17.79 -11.07 -14.28
C LEU A 518 16.56 -11.67 -14.97
N LEU A 519 15.53 -10.86 -15.18
CA LEU A 519 14.26 -11.34 -15.72
C LEU A 519 14.38 -11.78 -17.18
N GLU A 520 15.32 -11.28 -17.99
CA GLU A 520 15.54 -11.75 -19.36
C GLU A 520 16.27 -13.10 -19.42
N THR A 521 17.14 -13.38 -18.45
CA THR A 521 18.08 -14.51 -18.52
C THR A 521 17.59 -15.75 -17.79
N GLN A 522 16.64 -15.59 -16.86
CA GLN A 522 16.06 -16.72 -16.13
C GLN A 522 15.02 -17.47 -16.98
N GLU A 523 15.18 -18.77 -17.14
CA GLU A 523 14.18 -19.61 -17.82
C GLU A 523 12.95 -19.86 -16.92
N LYS A 524 13.19 -20.12 -15.63
CA LYS A 524 12.17 -20.31 -14.59
C LYS A 524 12.46 -19.44 -13.37
N HIS A 525 11.57 -18.48 -13.11
CA HIS A 525 11.62 -17.54 -11.99
C HIS A 525 10.82 -18.08 -10.80
N SER A 526 11.38 -18.01 -9.59
CA SER A 526 10.74 -18.44 -8.35
C SER A 526 10.41 -17.26 -7.42
N MET A 527 9.58 -17.51 -6.41
CA MET A 527 9.34 -16.54 -5.32
C MET A 527 10.65 -16.12 -4.64
N ALA A 528 11.59 -17.07 -4.45
CA ALA A 528 12.89 -16.79 -3.87
C ALA A 528 13.74 -15.87 -4.76
N ASP A 529 13.65 -16.01 -6.10
CA ASP A 529 14.33 -15.10 -7.03
C ASP A 529 13.80 -13.67 -6.90
N SER A 530 12.48 -13.50 -6.80
CA SER A 530 11.87 -12.19 -6.56
C SER A 530 12.30 -11.58 -5.22
N ILE A 531 12.27 -12.36 -4.13
CA ILE A 531 12.71 -11.91 -2.80
C ILE A 531 14.20 -11.50 -2.82
N ASN A 532 15.04 -12.30 -3.49
CA ASN A 532 16.46 -11.99 -3.63
C ASN A 532 16.69 -10.73 -4.48
N LEU A 533 15.89 -10.51 -5.53
CA LEU A 533 15.98 -9.34 -6.38
C LEU A 533 15.58 -8.04 -5.65
N GLN A 534 14.53 -8.07 -4.81
CA GLN A 534 14.18 -6.95 -3.91
C GLN A 534 15.30 -6.64 -2.90
N ARG A 535 16.21 -7.59 -2.66
CA ARG A 535 17.32 -7.50 -1.69
C ARG A 535 18.70 -7.35 -2.32
N ASP A 536 18.78 -7.27 -3.65
CA ASP A 536 20.04 -7.26 -4.40
C ASP A 536 20.78 -5.91 -4.30
N TYR A 537 22.07 -5.98 -3.97
CA TYR A 537 22.99 -4.85 -3.81
C TYR A 537 23.96 -4.68 -4.99
N THR A 538 23.75 -5.40 -6.09
CA THR A 538 24.57 -5.30 -7.31
C THR A 538 24.41 -3.92 -7.96
N SER A 539 25.49 -3.16 -8.08
CA SER A 539 25.48 -1.83 -8.68
C SER A 539 25.80 -1.87 -10.17
N VAL A 540 24.77 -1.76 -11.01
CA VAL A 540 24.92 -1.61 -12.47
C VAL A 540 25.72 -0.34 -12.80
N LEU A 541 25.46 0.76 -12.09
CA LEU A 541 26.16 2.03 -12.27
C LEU A 541 27.66 1.90 -12.01
N ALA A 542 28.06 1.31 -10.87
CA ALA A 542 29.47 1.13 -10.56
C ALA A 542 30.18 0.30 -11.62
N ARG A 543 29.59 -0.84 -12.01
CA ARG A 543 30.12 -1.70 -13.07
C ARG A 543 30.33 -0.95 -14.39
N ARG A 544 29.40 -0.06 -14.78
CA ARG A 544 29.51 0.74 -16.01
C ARG A 544 30.57 1.84 -15.90
N ILE A 545 30.65 2.55 -14.78
CA ILE A 545 31.64 3.61 -14.54
C ILE A 545 33.05 3.04 -14.49
N LEU A 546 33.28 1.97 -13.72
CA LEU A 546 34.62 1.39 -13.59
C LEU A 546 35.12 0.80 -14.92
N ALA A 547 34.22 0.28 -15.77
CA ALA A 547 34.57 -0.19 -17.11
C ALA A 547 35.07 0.93 -18.06
N LEU A 548 34.71 2.19 -17.81
CA LEU A 548 35.20 3.35 -18.56
C LEU A 548 36.58 3.85 -18.08
N LEU A 549 37.15 3.20 -17.06
CA LEU A 549 38.40 3.60 -16.43
C LEU A 549 39.47 2.50 -16.57
N PRO A 550 39.99 2.22 -17.78
CA PRO A 550 40.86 1.08 -18.05
C PRO A 550 42.20 1.09 -17.27
N LYS A 551 42.69 2.27 -16.84
CA LYS A 551 43.91 2.43 -16.04
C LYS A 551 43.67 2.51 -14.54
N LEU A 552 42.48 2.11 -14.06
CA LEU A 552 42.15 2.16 -12.64
C LEU A 552 43.07 1.28 -11.80
N ALA A 553 43.40 0.08 -12.27
CA ALA A 553 44.31 -0.85 -11.58
C ALA A 553 45.76 -0.34 -11.49
N ASP A 554 46.15 0.55 -12.41
CA ASP A 554 47.47 1.18 -12.44
C ASP A 554 47.59 2.32 -11.42
N GLN A 555 46.44 2.87 -10.98
CA GLN A 555 46.44 3.89 -9.93
C GLN A 555 46.85 3.26 -8.59
N PRO A 556 47.76 3.87 -7.82
CA PRO A 556 48.17 3.35 -6.51
C PRO A 556 46.97 3.04 -5.59
N GLN A 557 45.91 3.83 -5.71
CA GLN A 557 44.69 3.79 -4.92
C GLN A 557 43.54 2.97 -5.56
N GLY A 558 43.62 2.59 -6.85
CA GLY A 558 42.50 2.01 -7.59
C GLY A 558 42.40 0.49 -7.58
N LYS A 559 43.37 -0.21 -6.98
CA LYS A 559 43.43 -1.68 -6.96
C LYS A 559 42.29 -2.36 -6.21
N LEU A 560 41.72 -1.68 -5.21
CA LEU A 560 40.58 -2.21 -4.45
C LEU A 560 39.32 -2.26 -5.32
N LEU A 561 39.03 -1.15 -6.01
CA LEU A 561 37.86 -1.03 -6.90
C LEU A 561 38.00 -1.88 -8.17
N SER A 562 39.21 -2.04 -8.73
CA SER A 562 39.39 -2.80 -9.98
C SER A 562 39.21 -4.32 -9.83
N LYS A 563 39.21 -4.85 -8.61
CA LYS A 563 38.99 -6.27 -8.30
C LYS A 563 37.61 -6.54 -7.68
N TRP A 564 36.83 -5.50 -7.46
CA TRP A 564 35.54 -5.60 -6.80
C TRP A 564 34.50 -6.24 -7.72
N ASP A 565 33.56 -6.97 -7.12
CA ASP A 565 32.44 -7.63 -7.80
C ASP A 565 31.27 -6.67 -8.08
N HIS A 566 31.36 -5.42 -7.63
CA HIS A 566 30.33 -4.38 -7.74
C HIS A 566 29.10 -4.62 -6.85
N VAL A 567 29.22 -5.49 -5.83
CA VAL A 567 28.16 -5.72 -4.84
C VAL A 567 28.37 -4.82 -3.63
N LEU A 568 27.38 -3.97 -3.34
CA LEU A 568 27.40 -3.02 -2.23
C LEU A 568 27.03 -3.69 -0.90
N SER A 569 27.62 -4.83 -0.57
CA SER A 569 27.33 -5.51 0.70
C SER A 569 27.81 -4.68 1.90
N PRO A 570 27.16 -4.78 3.07
CA PRO A 570 27.56 -4.01 4.25
C PRO A 570 29.00 -4.30 4.71
N ASP A 571 29.53 -5.49 4.45
CA ASP A 571 30.89 -5.90 4.83
C ASP A 571 31.96 -5.56 3.77
N SER A 572 31.59 -4.90 2.65
CA SER A 572 32.52 -4.63 1.55
C SER A 572 33.32 -3.35 1.73
N ALA A 573 34.64 -3.49 1.84
CA ALA A 573 35.59 -2.38 1.82
C ALA A 573 35.56 -1.59 0.50
N ALA A 574 35.41 -2.29 -0.62
CA ALA A 574 35.35 -1.65 -1.94
C ALA A 574 34.05 -0.87 -2.12
N ALA A 575 32.94 -1.35 -1.55
CA ALA A 575 31.66 -0.63 -1.54
C ALA A 575 31.75 0.67 -0.71
N ALA A 576 32.45 0.64 0.43
CA ALA A 576 32.70 1.83 1.24
C ALA A 576 33.50 2.88 0.44
N LEU A 577 34.65 2.48 -0.13
CA LEU A 577 35.46 3.37 -0.95
C LEU A 577 34.69 3.88 -2.18
N TRP A 578 33.90 3.02 -2.83
CA TRP A 578 33.08 3.41 -3.98
C TRP A 578 32.09 4.51 -3.63
N ASN A 579 31.32 4.38 -2.55
CA ASN A 579 30.32 5.39 -2.19
C ASN A 579 30.97 6.71 -1.73
N VAL A 580 32.06 6.65 -0.97
CA VAL A 580 32.85 7.85 -0.62
C VAL A 580 33.35 8.53 -1.89
N TRP A 581 34.01 7.77 -2.77
CA TRP A 581 34.57 8.31 -4.00
C TRP A 581 33.50 8.85 -4.94
N TYR A 582 32.45 8.08 -5.26
CA TYR A 582 31.41 8.50 -6.19
C TYR A 582 30.71 9.78 -5.73
N THR A 583 30.20 9.78 -4.49
CA THR A 583 29.32 10.84 -3.98
C THR A 583 30.09 12.09 -3.57
N ARG A 584 31.22 11.94 -2.87
CA ARG A 584 31.93 13.10 -2.26
C ARG A 584 33.11 13.61 -3.08
N HIS A 585 33.58 12.87 -4.10
CA HIS A 585 34.75 13.29 -4.88
C HIS A 585 34.54 13.26 -6.40
N LEU A 586 34.12 12.13 -6.98
CA LEU A 586 34.01 11.96 -8.42
C LEU A 586 32.91 12.85 -9.01
N VAL A 587 31.69 12.76 -8.47
CA VAL A 587 30.56 13.57 -8.94
C VAL A 587 30.86 15.07 -8.76
N PRO A 588 31.29 15.56 -7.58
CA PRO A 588 31.70 16.95 -7.41
C PRO A 588 32.81 17.41 -8.36
N ALA A 589 33.86 16.60 -8.57
CA ALA A 589 34.96 16.96 -9.47
C ALA A 589 34.51 17.04 -10.94
N LEU A 590 33.61 16.16 -11.38
CA LEU A 590 33.03 16.22 -12.72
C LEU A 590 32.05 17.40 -12.85
N ALA A 591 31.26 17.67 -11.82
CA ALA A 591 30.37 18.83 -11.72
C ALA A 591 31.15 20.14 -11.87
N GLU A 592 32.26 20.31 -11.14
CA GLU A 592 33.17 21.45 -11.26
C GLU A 592 33.78 21.54 -12.67
N ALA A 593 34.24 20.42 -13.22
CA ALA A 593 34.82 20.39 -14.56
C ALA A 593 33.81 20.78 -15.66
N LEU A 594 32.54 20.40 -15.49
CA LEU A 594 31.46 20.75 -16.42
C LEU A 594 31.02 22.21 -16.28
N ALA A 595 30.90 22.70 -15.04
CA ALA A 595 30.57 24.09 -14.76
C ALA A 595 31.68 25.05 -15.25
N GLY A 596 32.94 24.66 -15.14
CA GLY A 596 34.09 25.47 -15.54
C GLY A 596 34.23 26.70 -14.64
N SER A 597 34.13 27.91 -15.21
CA SER A 597 34.15 29.16 -14.43
C SER A 597 32.76 29.58 -13.93
N ARG A 598 31.71 28.82 -14.26
CA ARG A 598 30.33 29.08 -13.81
C ARG A 598 30.14 28.54 -12.39
N ALA A 599 29.12 29.03 -11.69
CA ALA A 599 28.73 28.43 -10.42
C ALA A 599 28.28 26.97 -10.64
N VAL A 600 28.65 26.09 -9.73
CA VAL A 600 28.18 24.70 -9.72
C VAL A 600 26.72 24.72 -9.26
N PRO A 601 25.77 24.21 -10.08
CA PRO A 601 24.39 24.02 -9.63
C PRO A 601 24.31 23.18 -8.36
N ASP A 602 23.39 23.54 -7.45
CA ASP A 602 23.13 22.78 -6.22
C ASP A 602 22.51 21.40 -6.50
N ASN A 603 21.82 21.26 -7.64
CA ASN A 603 21.27 19.97 -8.09
C ASN A 603 22.42 19.00 -8.41
N PRO A 604 22.35 17.73 -7.99
CA PRO A 604 23.39 16.77 -8.31
C PRO A 604 23.47 16.50 -9.82
N LEU A 605 24.69 16.27 -10.29
CA LEU A 605 24.95 15.92 -11.68
C LEU A 605 24.31 14.57 -12.03
N ASP A 606 23.64 14.49 -13.18
CA ASP A 606 22.95 13.26 -13.60
C ASP A 606 23.94 12.10 -13.78
N PRO A 607 23.68 10.90 -13.21
CA PRO A 607 24.50 9.71 -13.46
C PRO A 607 24.71 9.37 -14.94
N LEU A 608 23.77 9.71 -15.83
CA LEU A 608 23.94 9.55 -17.27
C LEU A 608 24.96 10.56 -17.83
N THR A 609 24.94 11.80 -17.36
CA THR A 609 25.97 12.81 -17.70
C THR A 609 27.35 12.39 -17.20
N VAL A 610 27.45 11.86 -15.97
CA VAL A 610 28.70 11.29 -15.43
C VAL A 610 29.28 10.26 -16.40
N LEU A 611 28.46 9.33 -16.90
CA LEU A 611 28.92 8.33 -17.87
C LEU A 611 29.40 8.93 -19.19
N GLU A 612 28.68 9.91 -19.75
CA GLU A 612 29.12 10.57 -20.99
C GLU A 612 30.45 11.30 -20.81
N MET A 613 30.65 11.99 -19.68
CA MET A 613 31.92 12.66 -19.38
C MET A 613 33.08 11.66 -19.28
N LEU A 614 32.86 10.49 -18.66
CA LEU A 614 33.88 9.45 -18.49
C LEU A 614 34.25 8.71 -19.79
N LYS A 615 33.51 8.90 -20.89
CA LYS A 615 33.94 8.43 -22.22
C LYS A 615 35.09 9.26 -22.79
N THR A 616 35.36 10.44 -22.22
CA THR A 616 36.40 11.36 -22.70
C THR A 616 37.70 11.21 -21.90
N PRO A 617 38.88 11.43 -22.50
CA PRO A 617 40.15 11.43 -21.76
C PRO A 617 40.21 12.44 -20.61
N ALA A 618 39.55 13.60 -20.76
CA ALA A 618 39.49 14.62 -19.73
C ALA A 618 38.69 14.13 -18.51
N GLY A 619 37.49 13.58 -18.72
CA GLY A 619 36.68 13.02 -17.64
C GLY A 619 37.38 11.86 -16.92
N GLN A 620 38.06 10.98 -17.67
CA GLN A 620 38.87 9.91 -17.08
C GLN A 620 40.01 10.47 -16.21
N SER A 621 40.72 11.50 -16.70
CA SER A 621 41.78 12.15 -15.93
C SER A 621 41.25 12.77 -14.63
N THR A 622 40.10 13.44 -14.67
CA THR A 622 39.42 13.99 -13.48
C THR A 622 39.07 12.87 -12.50
N ALA A 623 38.52 11.75 -12.99
CA ALA A 623 38.19 10.61 -12.16
C ALA A 623 39.43 10.04 -11.45
N TYR A 624 40.53 9.82 -12.17
CA TYR A 624 41.78 9.34 -11.56
C TYR A 624 42.34 10.32 -10.53
N ALA A 625 42.30 11.62 -10.81
CA ALA A 625 42.81 12.65 -9.90
C ALA A 625 42.00 12.72 -8.59
N SER A 626 40.69 12.49 -8.64
CA SER A 626 39.81 12.53 -7.47
C SER A 626 39.97 11.35 -6.49
N LEU A 627 40.55 10.22 -6.94
CA LEU A 627 40.59 8.98 -6.18
C LEU A 627 41.49 9.04 -4.93
N ALA A 628 42.59 9.79 -4.99
CA ALA A 628 43.51 9.89 -3.87
C ALA A 628 42.87 10.56 -2.64
N ALA A 629 42.12 11.64 -2.87
CA ALA A 629 41.35 12.32 -1.83
C ALA A 629 40.29 11.38 -1.21
N ALA A 630 39.60 10.60 -2.04
CA ALA A 630 38.61 9.63 -1.58
C ALA A 630 39.20 8.54 -0.68
N VAL A 631 40.39 8.04 -0.99
CA VAL A 631 41.08 7.07 -0.11
C VAL A 631 41.45 7.72 1.22
N THR A 632 42.00 8.92 1.21
CA THR A 632 42.35 9.65 2.46
C THR A 632 41.12 9.91 3.31
N GLU A 633 40.00 10.29 2.71
CA GLU A 633 38.74 10.47 3.44
C GLU A 633 38.22 9.15 3.99
N THR A 634 38.25 8.07 3.20
CA THR A 634 37.83 6.73 3.67
C THR A 634 38.72 6.25 4.84
N GLN A 635 40.03 6.53 4.80
CA GLN A 635 40.94 6.27 5.93
C GLN A 635 40.57 7.06 7.18
N THR A 636 40.17 8.32 7.01
CA THR A 636 39.71 9.17 8.12
C THR A 636 38.44 8.63 8.76
N LEU A 637 37.53 8.09 7.94
CA LEU A 637 36.24 7.57 8.40
C LEU A 637 36.32 6.16 9.00
N LEU A 638 37.16 5.28 8.45
CA LEU A 638 37.16 3.84 8.76
C LEU A 638 38.51 3.28 9.23
N GLY A 639 39.52 4.14 9.42
CA GLY A 639 40.88 3.76 9.83
C GLY A 639 41.82 3.45 8.66
N ASP A 640 43.11 3.28 8.98
CA ASP A 640 44.17 3.23 7.95
C ASP A 640 44.21 1.95 7.11
N GLU A 641 43.64 0.84 7.60
CA GLU A 641 43.74 -0.49 7.01
C GLU A 641 42.56 -0.82 6.09
N PRO A 642 42.69 -0.80 4.74
CA PRO A 642 41.55 -0.94 3.84
C PRO A 642 40.82 -2.28 3.92
N ARG A 643 41.46 -3.32 4.47
CA ARG A 643 40.84 -4.63 4.67
C ARG A 643 39.85 -4.67 5.83
N GLN A 644 39.87 -3.65 6.71
CA GLN A 644 38.95 -3.54 7.84
C GLN A 644 37.74 -2.66 7.53
N TRP A 645 37.76 -1.92 6.42
CA TRP A 645 36.65 -1.07 6.02
C TRP A 645 35.40 -1.89 5.72
N GLN A 646 34.27 -1.41 6.22
CA GLN A 646 32.96 -1.99 5.96
C GLN A 646 32.01 -0.87 5.56
N TRP A 647 31.23 -1.09 4.50
CA TRP A 647 30.24 -0.12 4.07
C TRP A 647 29.19 0.14 5.16
N GLY A 648 28.78 -0.91 5.89
CA GLY A 648 27.82 -0.87 6.98
C GLY A 648 28.28 -0.12 8.24
N ASP A 649 29.56 0.23 8.35
CA ASP A 649 30.03 1.14 9.41
C ASP A 649 29.70 2.60 9.07
N LEU A 650 29.65 2.95 7.78
CA LEU A 650 29.21 4.26 7.29
C LEU A 650 27.71 4.31 7.01
N HIS A 651 27.15 3.21 6.51
CA HIS A 651 25.79 3.13 5.99
C HIS A 651 24.89 2.31 6.90
N ARG A 652 24.10 3.02 7.71
CA ARG A 652 23.30 2.42 8.76
C ARG A 652 21.85 2.86 8.65
N ILE A 653 20.93 1.95 8.94
CA ILE A 653 19.54 2.30 9.14
C ILE A 653 19.40 2.79 10.57
N LYS A 654 18.84 3.99 10.72
CA LYS A 654 18.53 4.63 12.00
C LYS A 654 17.05 4.97 11.99
N PHE A 655 16.33 4.50 13.00
CA PHE A 655 14.92 4.84 13.18
C PHE A 655 14.78 5.62 14.47
N GLN A 656 14.31 6.85 14.34
CA GLN A 656 14.09 7.75 15.47
C GLN A 656 12.68 8.33 15.37
N HIS A 657 11.93 8.24 16.47
CA HIS A 657 10.63 8.89 16.57
C HIS A 657 10.81 10.43 16.51
N PRO A 658 9.95 11.20 15.80
CA PRO A 658 10.10 12.65 15.65
C PRO A 658 10.15 13.43 16.99
N LEU A 659 9.53 12.89 18.04
CA LEU A 659 9.51 13.48 19.38
C LEU A 659 10.59 12.92 20.32
N TYR A 660 11.54 12.13 19.82
CA TYR A 660 12.56 11.49 20.66
C TYR A 660 13.30 12.51 21.54
N ASP A 661 13.76 13.63 20.98
CA ASP A 661 14.53 14.62 21.74
C ASP A 661 13.67 15.46 22.71
N GLN A 662 12.35 15.48 22.51
CA GLN A 662 11.40 16.13 23.42
C GLN A 662 10.91 15.21 24.55
N ALA A 663 11.03 13.90 24.37
CA ALA A 663 10.51 12.91 25.30
C ALA A 663 11.37 12.83 26.58
N PRO A 664 10.78 12.57 27.76
CA PRO A 664 11.53 12.30 28.98
C PRO A 664 12.35 11.01 28.83
N PRO A 665 13.45 10.82 29.61
CA PRO A 665 14.36 9.68 29.44
C PRO A 665 13.71 8.29 29.47
N ALA A 666 12.68 8.10 30.29
CA ALA A 666 11.94 6.85 30.36
C ALA A 666 11.20 6.51 29.06
N LEU A 667 10.71 7.53 28.35
CA LEU A 667 10.00 7.41 27.08
C LEU A 667 10.96 7.33 25.89
N GLN A 668 12.09 8.05 25.95
CA GLN A 668 13.18 7.92 24.97
C GLN A 668 13.68 6.47 24.84
N ALA A 669 13.81 5.77 25.98
CA ALA A 669 14.20 4.37 25.99
C ALA A 669 13.23 3.46 25.21
N GLN A 670 11.95 3.84 25.11
CA GLN A 670 10.92 3.13 24.36
C GLN A 670 10.86 3.57 22.88
N MET A 671 11.32 4.78 22.56
CA MET A 671 11.34 5.35 21.20
C MET A 671 12.53 4.92 20.34
N LYS A 672 13.53 4.23 20.92
CA LYS A 672 14.78 3.88 20.24
C LYS A 672 14.71 2.50 19.59
N ILE A 673 14.95 2.44 18.29
CA ILE A 673 15.23 1.16 17.60
C ILE A 673 16.75 0.95 17.54
N THR A 674 17.19 -0.30 17.55
CA THR A 674 18.60 -0.62 17.34
C THR A 674 19.02 -0.33 15.90
N ASP A 675 19.98 0.57 15.73
CA ASP A 675 20.63 0.82 14.44
C ASP A 675 21.34 -0.43 13.93
N TYR A 676 21.29 -0.67 12.63
CA TYR A 676 21.99 -1.79 12.01
C TYR A 676 22.67 -1.42 10.68
N PRO A 677 23.80 -2.07 10.35
CA PRO A 677 24.50 -1.85 9.10
C PRO A 677 23.63 -2.24 7.91
N ARG A 678 23.77 -1.51 6.81
CA ARG A 678 23.01 -1.76 5.57
C ARG A 678 23.95 -1.73 4.36
N GLY A 679 23.62 -2.56 3.36
CA GLY A 679 24.26 -2.51 2.04
C GLY A 679 23.47 -1.63 1.07
N GLY A 680 23.91 -1.51 -0.18
CA GLY A 680 23.18 -0.82 -1.24
C GLY A 680 23.40 0.69 -1.30
N ASN A 681 22.65 1.35 -2.20
CA ASN A 681 22.40 2.78 -2.26
C ASN A 681 21.15 3.06 -3.13
N ALA A 682 20.89 4.32 -3.50
CA ALA A 682 19.73 4.70 -4.34
C ALA A 682 19.68 4.04 -5.74
N ASN A 683 20.80 3.46 -6.22
CA ASN A 683 20.92 2.88 -7.55
C ASN A 683 20.87 1.34 -7.59
N THR A 684 20.77 0.68 -6.43
CA THR A 684 20.58 -0.78 -6.32
C THR A 684 19.11 -1.13 -6.19
N THR A 685 18.68 -2.33 -6.62
CA THR A 685 17.27 -2.72 -6.56
C THR A 685 16.76 -2.73 -5.12
N ASN A 686 17.58 -3.22 -4.17
CA ASN A 686 17.41 -2.90 -2.76
C ASN A 686 17.88 -1.47 -2.51
N ASN A 687 16.99 -0.50 -2.79
CA ASN A 687 17.28 0.91 -2.62
C ASN A 687 17.45 1.23 -1.13
N THR A 688 18.60 1.82 -0.80
CA THR A 688 18.94 2.31 0.53
C THR A 688 19.53 3.72 0.39
N GLY A 689 18.70 4.63 -0.08
CA GLY A 689 19.02 6.02 -0.29
C GLY A 689 19.47 6.73 0.98
N TYR A 690 20.41 7.68 0.86
CA TYR A 690 20.93 8.50 1.95
C TYR A 690 20.93 9.98 1.56
N ARG A 691 20.92 10.87 2.57
CA ARG A 691 20.79 12.33 2.39
C ARG A 691 22.08 13.09 2.68
N GLY A 692 22.32 14.13 1.87
CA GLY A 692 23.39 15.10 2.08
C GLY A 692 24.78 14.47 2.11
N ALA A 693 25.67 15.03 2.94
CA ALA A 693 27.01 14.48 3.10
C ALA A 693 26.99 13.14 3.85
N GLY A 694 26.02 12.87 4.73
CA GLY A 694 25.96 11.64 5.53
C GLY A 694 25.71 10.38 4.69
N PHE A 695 26.07 9.22 5.25
CA PHE A 695 25.79 7.92 4.66
C PHE A 695 24.69 7.16 5.41
N ASP A 696 24.01 7.74 6.39
CA ASP A 696 22.86 7.06 7.02
C ASP A 696 21.71 6.88 6.03
N VAL A 697 21.07 5.72 6.08
CA VAL A 697 19.89 5.42 5.25
C VAL A 697 18.77 6.38 5.65
N ALA A 698 18.30 7.15 4.67
CA ALA A 698 17.19 8.09 4.80
C ALA A 698 15.93 7.59 4.08
N SER A 699 16.09 6.73 3.07
CA SER A 699 14.99 6.16 2.31
C SER A 699 15.32 4.75 1.82
N GLY A 700 14.28 4.03 1.44
CA GLY A 700 14.38 2.69 0.89
C GLY A 700 13.01 2.05 0.87
N ALA A 701 12.92 0.74 0.63
CA ALA A 701 11.64 0.04 0.68
C ALA A 701 10.91 0.32 1.99
N SER A 702 9.75 0.97 1.89
CA SER A 702 8.83 1.20 3.01
C SER A 702 7.85 0.05 3.15
N PHE A 703 7.50 -0.59 2.05
CA PHE A 703 6.74 -1.83 1.99
C PHE A 703 7.38 -2.74 0.94
N ARG A 704 7.23 -4.05 1.11
CA ARG A 704 7.54 -5.05 0.10
C ARG A 704 6.44 -6.08 0.06
N MET A 705 6.19 -6.60 -1.12
CA MET A 705 5.35 -7.76 -1.35
C MET A 705 5.94 -8.64 -2.45
N VAL A 706 5.81 -9.95 -2.30
CA VAL A 706 5.97 -10.94 -3.37
C VAL A 706 4.81 -11.93 -3.27
N VAL A 707 4.08 -12.16 -4.35
CA VAL A 707 2.86 -12.99 -4.40
C VAL A 707 3.00 -14.07 -5.46
N ASP A 708 2.73 -15.32 -5.08
CA ASP A 708 2.47 -16.44 -5.98
C ASP A 708 0.97 -16.44 -6.29
N VAL A 709 0.59 -15.80 -7.39
CA VAL A 709 -0.80 -15.37 -7.64
C VAL A 709 -1.74 -16.56 -7.78
N GLY A 710 -2.80 -16.59 -6.96
CA GLY A 710 -3.70 -17.74 -6.81
C GLY A 710 -3.27 -18.76 -5.75
N ASN A 711 -2.10 -18.58 -5.14
CA ASN A 711 -1.65 -19.26 -3.93
C ASN A 711 -1.35 -18.22 -2.85
N TRP A 712 -2.40 -17.54 -2.39
CA TRP A 712 -2.32 -16.37 -1.53
C TRP A 712 -1.59 -16.62 -0.20
N ASP A 713 -1.72 -17.83 0.36
CA ASP A 713 -1.00 -18.24 1.58
C ASP A 713 0.53 -18.24 1.43
N ASN A 714 1.05 -18.26 0.19
CA ASN A 714 2.48 -18.20 -0.12
C ASN A 714 2.96 -16.77 -0.39
N ALA A 715 2.14 -15.75 -0.12
CA ALA A 715 2.50 -14.36 -0.31
C ALA A 715 3.30 -13.84 0.90
N PHE A 716 4.35 -13.08 0.60
CA PHE A 716 5.28 -12.53 1.57
C PHE A 716 5.23 -11.02 1.55
N ALA A 717 5.17 -10.38 2.72
CA ALA A 717 5.30 -8.94 2.84
C ALA A 717 6.20 -8.49 3.99
N THR A 718 6.70 -7.25 3.88
CA THR A 718 7.41 -6.55 4.96
C THR A 718 7.02 -5.08 4.96
N ASN A 719 6.87 -4.46 6.13
CA ASN A 719 6.70 -3.02 6.31
C ASN A 719 7.86 -2.44 7.15
N VAL A 720 8.38 -1.28 6.75
CA VAL A 720 9.55 -0.60 7.34
C VAL A 720 9.14 0.82 7.70
N SER A 721 9.12 1.32 8.94
CA SER A 721 9.30 0.73 10.28
C SER A 721 7.98 0.16 10.84
N TYR A 722 7.81 0.08 12.16
CA TYR A 722 6.67 -0.49 12.89
C TYR A 722 5.28 -0.30 12.26
N GLU A 723 4.41 -1.31 12.39
CA GLU A 723 2.99 -1.19 12.07
C GLU A 723 2.23 -0.26 13.05
N THR A 724 2.67 -0.19 14.30
CA THR A 724 1.99 0.56 15.37
C THR A 724 3.00 1.16 16.34
N LEU A 725 2.72 2.35 16.89
CA LEU A 725 3.44 2.93 18.04
C LEU A 725 2.45 3.27 19.15
N THR A 726 2.62 2.68 20.33
CA THR A 726 1.97 3.14 21.56
C THR A 726 2.94 2.94 22.71
N PHE A 727 3.08 3.96 23.55
CA PHE A 727 4.02 3.91 24.67
C PHE A 727 3.33 3.58 25.99
N ILE A 728 4.11 2.94 26.86
CA ILE A 728 3.65 2.36 28.13
C ILE A 728 3.94 3.34 29.27
N ASP A 729 2.94 3.61 30.11
CA ASP A 729 3.11 4.30 31.39
C ASP A 729 3.57 3.32 32.51
N SER A 730 4.00 3.85 33.66
CA SER A 730 4.50 3.06 34.79
C SER A 730 3.47 2.13 35.44
N ASP A 731 2.21 2.22 35.04
CA ASP A 731 1.07 1.55 35.66
C ASP A 731 0.51 0.42 34.78
N GLY A 732 1.13 0.18 33.62
CA GLY A 732 1.04 -1.09 32.91
C GLY A 732 -0.14 -1.25 31.95
N TYR A 733 -0.73 -0.18 31.44
CA TYR A 733 -1.81 -0.27 30.46
C TYR A 733 -1.52 0.48 29.16
N SER A 734 -1.12 -0.28 28.13
CA SER A 734 -1.33 -0.11 26.68
C SER A 734 -0.31 -0.97 25.94
N TYR A 735 -0.76 -2.03 25.24
CA TYR A 735 0.15 -2.93 24.51
C TYR A 735 0.11 -2.63 23.02
N VAL A 736 1.28 -2.36 22.44
CA VAL A 736 1.54 -2.46 21.01
C VAL A 736 2.75 -3.34 20.80
N ASN A 737 2.56 -4.36 19.97
CA ASN A 737 3.59 -5.34 19.66
C ASN A 737 4.47 -4.81 18.52
N TYR A 738 5.76 -4.67 18.82
CA TYR A 738 6.75 -4.12 17.91
C TYR A 738 7.27 -5.22 16.98
N ALA A 739 6.60 -5.46 15.86
CA ALA A 739 7.23 -6.25 14.79
C ALA A 739 8.24 -5.36 14.04
N THR A 740 9.48 -5.31 14.52
CA THR A 740 10.59 -5.03 13.59
C THR A 740 10.75 -6.29 12.76
N THR A 741 10.29 -6.27 11.51
CA THR A 741 10.88 -7.20 10.56
C THR A 741 12.27 -6.67 10.23
N ARG A 742 13.32 -7.41 10.59
CA ARG A 742 14.66 -7.10 10.06
C ARG A 742 14.54 -7.23 8.55
N SER A 743 14.60 -6.10 7.84
CA SER A 743 14.42 -6.05 6.38
C SER A 743 15.50 -6.83 5.60
N ASP A 744 16.48 -7.41 6.29
CA ASP A 744 17.53 -8.30 5.82
C ASP A 744 17.46 -9.74 6.37
N VAL A 745 16.80 -10.03 7.50
CA VAL A 745 16.90 -11.34 8.16
C VAL A 745 15.56 -11.80 8.77
N ASN A 746 14.89 -12.73 8.08
CA ASN A 746 13.95 -13.71 8.63
C ASN A 746 12.69 -13.23 9.38
N SER A 747 11.97 -12.26 8.87
CA SER A 747 10.61 -12.02 9.38
C SER A 747 9.72 -11.53 8.24
N TYR A 748 8.86 -12.44 7.80
CA TYR A 748 7.84 -12.18 6.80
C TYR A 748 6.53 -12.00 7.54
N THR A 749 5.74 -11.01 7.15
CA THR A 749 4.30 -11.13 7.28
C THR A 749 3.87 -12.10 6.19
N VAL A 750 3.29 -13.22 6.58
CA VAL A 750 2.55 -14.06 5.63
C VAL A 750 1.16 -13.46 5.54
N PHE A 751 0.66 -13.21 4.34
CA PHE A 751 -0.73 -12.78 4.15
C PHE A 751 -1.64 -13.97 4.46
N LEU A 752 -1.94 -14.15 5.75
CA LEU A 752 -2.68 -15.30 6.21
C LEU A 752 -4.17 -14.97 6.22
N ASP A 753 -4.93 -15.76 5.47
CA ASP A 753 -6.35 -15.94 5.76
C ASP A 753 -6.49 -16.57 7.17
N LYS A 754 -7.66 -16.41 7.80
CA LYS A 754 -8.02 -16.63 9.23
C LYS A 754 -7.45 -17.87 9.94
N ALA A 755 -6.87 -18.81 9.22
CA ALA A 755 -6.44 -20.12 9.68
C ALA A 755 -5.09 -20.20 10.42
N GLU A 756 -4.15 -19.27 10.19
CA GLU A 756 -2.76 -19.47 10.67
C GLU A 756 -2.35 -18.65 11.91
N ASN A 757 -3.24 -17.82 12.48
CA ASN A 757 -3.02 -17.23 13.81
C ASN A 757 -3.14 -18.24 14.98
N LEU A 758 -3.12 -19.54 14.68
CA LEU A 758 -3.15 -20.65 15.62
C LEU A 758 -1.81 -21.40 15.60
N GLY A 759 -0.70 -20.66 15.77
CA GLY A 759 0.68 -21.15 15.69
C GLY A 759 1.12 -22.24 16.69
N ASP A 760 0.22 -22.88 17.43
CA ASP A 760 0.49 -24.02 18.31
C ASP A 760 -0.31 -25.30 17.95
N TYR A 761 -0.93 -25.36 16.77
CA TYR A 761 -1.82 -26.48 16.39
C TYR A 761 -1.36 -27.19 15.10
N LEU A 762 -1.46 -28.51 15.09
CA LEU A 762 -1.30 -29.33 13.88
C LEU A 762 -2.45 -28.99 12.90
N TYR A 763 -2.17 -28.22 11.86
CA TYR A 763 -3.15 -27.75 10.88
C TYR A 763 -3.32 -28.75 9.72
N ILE A 764 -4.57 -29.08 9.37
CA ILE A 764 -4.93 -29.85 8.17
C ILE A 764 -5.93 -29.00 7.37
N ASN A 765 -5.52 -28.52 6.19
CA ASN A 765 -6.33 -27.69 5.30
C ASN A 765 -7.19 -28.56 4.33
N PRO A 766 -8.53 -28.58 4.44
CA PRO A 766 -9.39 -29.33 3.54
C PRO A 766 -9.72 -28.60 2.22
N ASN A 767 -9.27 -27.36 2.02
CA ASN A 767 -9.56 -26.57 0.80
C ASN A 767 -8.70 -26.98 -0.41
N GLN A 768 -7.74 -27.90 -0.25
CA GLN A 768 -6.93 -28.44 -1.34
C GLN A 768 -7.56 -29.65 -2.07
N TYR A 769 -8.86 -29.93 -1.89
CA TYR A 769 -9.50 -31.16 -2.38
C TYR A 769 -10.82 -30.90 -3.13
N GLN A 770 -10.99 -31.50 -4.31
CA GLN A 770 -12.29 -31.59 -5.00
C GLN A 770 -13.00 -32.90 -4.61
N PHE A 771 -14.29 -32.80 -4.24
CA PHE A 771 -15.15 -33.94 -3.94
C PHE A 771 -15.89 -34.36 -5.22
N ASP A 772 -15.76 -35.63 -5.62
CA ASP A 772 -16.54 -36.25 -6.70
C ASP A 772 -17.75 -36.98 -6.10
N ASP A 773 -18.96 -36.50 -6.42
CA ASP A 773 -20.24 -36.98 -5.86
C ASP A 773 -20.88 -38.10 -6.73
N SER A 774 -20.16 -38.68 -7.71
CA SER A 774 -20.74 -39.58 -8.71
C SER A 774 -20.79 -41.08 -8.38
N GLU A 775 -20.22 -41.56 -7.26
CA GLU A 775 -20.14 -42.99 -6.90
C GLU A 775 -20.53 -43.26 -5.42
N PRO A 776 -21.64 -43.96 -5.10
CA PRO A 776 -22.18 -44.06 -3.73
C PRO A 776 -21.39 -44.93 -2.75
N SER A 777 -20.28 -45.56 -3.15
CA SER A 777 -19.61 -46.57 -2.30
C SER A 777 -18.14 -46.29 -1.94
N PHE A 778 -17.42 -45.39 -2.60
CA PHE A 778 -16.08 -44.98 -2.19
C PHE A 778 -15.72 -43.63 -2.81
N ASN A 779 -15.77 -42.55 -2.03
CA ASN A 779 -15.30 -41.25 -2.52
C ASN A 779 -13.76 -41.22 -2.45
N GLN A 780 -13.09 -41.53 -3.57
CA GLN A 780 -11.64 -41.38 -3.74
C GLN A 780 -11.30 -40.00 -4.33
N LEU A 781 -10.19 -39.41 -3.87
CA LEU A 781 -9.61 -38.17 -4.38
C LEU A 781 -8.93 -38.40 -5.74
N LYS A 782 -9.25 -37.59 -6.75
CA LYS A 782 -8.68 -37.67 -8.10
C LYS A 782 -7.67 -36.54 -8.32
N PHE A 783 -6.45 -36.89 -8.75
CA PHE A 783 -5.40 -35.95 -9.15
C PHE A 783 -5.27 -35.91 -10.69
N ASP A 784 -4.70 -34.82 -11.21
CA ASP A 784 -4.23 -34.80 -12.61
C ASP A 784 -3.22 -35.93 -12.82
N GLN A 785 -3.41 -36.71 -13.89
CA GLN A 785 -2.70 -37.95 -14.25
C GLN A 785 -3.21 -39.28 -13.64
N GLY A 786 -4.41 -39.33 -13.05
CA GLY A 786 -5.13 -40.61 -12.85
C GLY A 786 -4.59 -41.53 -11.74
N SER A 787 -4.01 -40.95 -10.70
CA SER A 787 -3.65 -41.66 -9.45
C SER A 787 -4.66 -41.39 -8.33
N TYR A 788 -4.83 -42.34 -7.40
CA TYR A 788 -5.75 -42.27 -6.25
C TYR A 788 -4.98 -42.28 -4.91
N ALA A 789 -5.41 -41.52 -3.90
CA ALA A 789 -4.79 -41.53 -2.55
C ALA A 789 -5.81 -41.65 -1.40
N THR A 790 -5.46 -42.46 -0.38
CA THR A 790 -6.03 -42.45 0.97
C THR A 790 -5.27 -41.46 1.85
N ILE A 791 -5.94 -40.84 2.83
CA ILE A 791 -5.37 -39.85 3.76
C ILE A 791 -4.11 -40.42 4.45
N SER A 792 -2.94 -40.03 3.96
CA SER A 792 -1.67 -40.02 4.69
C SER A 792 -0.85 -38.82 4.23
N GLN A 793 -0.31 -38.08 5.19
CA GLN A 793 0.47 -36.84 5.07
C GLN A 793 1.59 -36.87 4.00
N GLY A 794 1.93 -35.69 3.48
CA GLY A 794 3.04 -35.47 2.57
C GLY A 794 4.39 -35.91 3.15
N SER A 795 5.11 -36.66 2.30
CA SER A 795 6.57 -36.87 2.25
C SER A 795 7.31 -37.24 3.55
N TYR A 796 7.39 -38.57 3.75
CA TYR A 796 8.48 -39.41 4.29
C TYR A 796 8.03 -40.37 5.39
N ILE A 797 7.09 -41.28 5.07
CA ILE A 797 6.97 -42.56 5.79
C ILE A 797 6.74 -43.67 4.77
N ASN A 798 7.53 -44.73 4.94
CA ASN A 798 7.54 -45.95 4.17
C ASN A 798 6.14 -46.60 4.10
N THR A 799 5.75 -47.00 2.90
CA THR A 799 4.45 -47.52 2.48
C THR A 799 4.12 -48.88 3.09
N HIS A 800 3.62 -49.00 4.32
CA HIS A 800 2.99 -50.24 4.81
C HIS A 800 1.84 -49.93 5.80
N GLN A 801 0.59 -50.15 5.34
CA GLN A 801 -0.72 -50.17 6.06
C GLN A 801 -1.70 -48.98 5.82
N PRO A 802 -2.49 -49.02 4.72
CA PRO A 802 -3.55 -48.04 4.39
C PRO A 802 -4.89 -48.21 5.13
N GLU A 803 -5.06 -49.20 6.01
CA GLU A 803 -6.39 -49.70 6.44
C GLU A 803 -7.05 -48.98 7.64
N LYS A 804 -6.56 -47.83 8.13
CA LYS A 804 -6.97 -47.32 9.46
C LYS A 804 -7.53 -45.89 9.54
N SER A 805 -7.82 -45.25 8.41
CA SER A 805 -8.62 -44.01 8.35
C SER A 805 -9.84 -44.26 7.46
N ALA A 806 -11.05 -44.24 8.02
CA ALA A 806 -12.28 -44.53 7.29
C ALA A 806 -13.22 -43.33 7.34
N LEU A 807 -13.64 -42.86 6.16
CA LEU A 807 -14.78 -41.96 5.98
C LEU A 807 -16.01 -42.83 5.67
N GLN A 808 -17.07 -42.71 6.44
CA GLN A 808 -18.36 -43.39 6.22
C GLN A 808 -19.44 -42.34 5.94
N VAL A 809 -20.29 -42.59 4.95
CA VAL A 809 -21.48 -41.76 4.68
C VAL A 809 -22.69 -42.49 5.25
N GLU A 810 -23.40 -41.86 6.17
CA GLU A 810 -24.63 -42.37 6.78
C GLU A 810 -25.82 -42.13 5.85
N ALA A 811 -26.89 -42.91 6.02
CA ALA A 811 -28.08 -42.89 5.15
C ALA A 811 -28.83 -41.55 5.12
N ASP A 812 -28.55 -40.64 6.05
CA ASP A 812 -29.14 -39.30 6.15
C ASP A 812 -28.26 -38.19 5.52
N GLY A 813 -27.16 -38.57 4.84
CA GLY A 813 -26.22 -37.65 4.20
C GLY A 813 -25.15 -37.09 5.14
N THR A 814 -24.98 -37.69 6.32
CA THR A 814 -23.98 -37.31 7.30
C THR A 814 -22.66 -38.05 7.06
N TYR A 815 -21.53 -37.35 7.20
CA TYR A 815 -20.20 -37.92 7.04
C TYR A 815 -19.58 -38.23 8.41
N ARG A 816 -19.07 -39.45 8.60
CA ARG A 816 -18.32 -39.89 9.78
C ARG A 816 -16.85 -40.12 9.44
N LEU A 817 -15.93 -39.42 10.10
CA LEU A 817 -14.48 -39.57 9.91
C LEU A 817 -13.80 -40.09 11.18
N ARG A 818 -12.91 -41.09 11.08
CA ARG A 818 -12.06 -41.58 12.17
C ARG A 818 -10.56 -41.37 11.87
N THR A 819 -9.80 -40.73 12.77
CA THR A 819 -8.37 -40.40 12.56
C THR A 819 -7.41 -41.11 13.55
N TRP A 820 -6.37 -41.76 12.98
CA TRP A 820 -5.05 -42.31 13.44
C TRP A 820 -4.72 -42.73 14.90
N ASP A 821 -3.76 -43.66 15.06
CA ASP A 821 -3.12 -44.17 16.30
C ASP A 821 -1.60 -43.92 16.27
N GLY A 822 -0.98 -43.40 17.35
CA GLY A 822 0.47 -43.21 17.40
C GLY A 822 1.06 -43.33 18.81
N THR A 823 1.96 -44.30 19.00
CA THR A 823 2.78 -44.49 20.20
C THR A 823 4.11 -43.72 20.13
N LYS A 824 4.52 -43.11 21.25
CA LYS A 824 5.82 -42.45 21.43
C LYS A 824 6.98 -43.45 21.24
N GLN A 825 7.72 -43.37 20.12
CA GLN A 825 9.00 -44.09 19.99
C GLN A 825 10.15 -43.21 20.51
N THR A 826 11.04 -43.81 21.28
CA THR A 826 12.02 -43.10 22.11
C THR A 826 13.22 -42.50 21.37
N ASN A 827 13.49 -42.84 20.09
CA ASN A 827 14.79 -42.51 19.48
C ASN A 827 14.73 -41.92 18.05
N GLY A 828 13.64 -41.24 17.65
CA GLY A 828 13.56 -40.56 16.36
C GLY A 828 13.15 -39.10 16.55
N HIS A 829 14.01 -38.16 16.17
CA HIS A 829 13.66 -36.74 16.09
C HIS A 829 12.55 -36.54 15.05
N TYR A 830 11.31 -36.38 15.52
CA TYR A 830 10.23 -35.74 14.77
C TYR A 830 9.99 -34.37 15.40
N GLY A 831 9.99 -33.32 14.57
CA GLY A 831 9.87 -31.94 15.01
C GLY A 831 8.54 -31.68 15.71
N ILE A 832 8.57 -31.68 17.03
CA ILE A 832 7.68 -30.91 17.89
C ILE A 832 8.64 -30.08 18.73
N TRP A 833 8.69 -28.77 18.47
CA TRP A 833 9.55 -27.88 19.23
C TRP A 833 9.06 -27.85 20.68
N ASN A 834 9.91 -28.32 21.58
CA ASN A 834 9.78 -28.15 23.02
C ASN A 834 9.71 -26.65 23.34
N THR A 835 8.56 -26.15 23.81
CA THR A 835 8.55 -24.99 24.70
C THR A 835 8.83 -25.48 26.13
N PRO A 836 9.73 -24.83 26.88
CA PRO A 836 10.04 -25.22 28.25
C PRO A 836 9.01 -24.61 29.20
N ASP A 837 7.78 -25.15 29.23
CA ASP A 837 6.77 -24.77 30.22
C ASP A 837 6.06 -26.02 30.78
N PRO A 838 6.06 -26.25 32.11
CA PRO A 838 5.41 -27.41 32.75
C PRO A 838 3.86 -27.44 32.71
N PHE A 839 3.20 -26.60 31.91
CA PHE A 839 1.73 -26.56 31.76
C PHE A 839 1.17 -27.01 30.39
N ALA A 840 1.94 -27.76 29.59
CA ALA A 840 1.55 -28.16 28.23
C ALA A 840 0.35 -29.13 28.18
N ARG A 841 -0.85 -28.58 27.94
CA ARG A 841 -2.01 -29.33 27.39
C ARG A 841 -1.77 -29.57 25.90
N PHE A 842 -1.92 -30.80 25.42
CA PHE A 842 -1.99 -31.09 23.99
C PHE A 842 -3.29 -30.51 23.43
N ALA A 843 -3.24 -29.93 22.23
CA ALA A 843 -4.41 -29.39 21.57
C ALA A 843 -4.47 -29.76 20.09
N ALA A 844 -5.67 -30.05 19.58
CA ALA A 844 -5.94 -30.36 18.18
C ALA A 844 -7.14 -29.55 17.70
N ALA A 845 -7.10 -29.00 16.48
CA ALA A 845 -8.19 -28.20 15.94
C ALA A 845 -8.53 -28.60 14.49
N TRP A 846 -9.81 -28.51 14.14
CA TRP A 846 -10.37 -28.84 12.83
C TRP A 846 -11.22 -27.67 12.33
N VAL A 847 -10.91 -27.16 11.15
CA VAL A 847 -11.71 -26.14 10.45
C VAL A 847 -12.53 -26.84 9.38
N PHE A 848 -13.84 -26.81 9.52
CA PHE A 848 -14.76 -27.37 8.54
C PHE A 848 -15.07 -26.31 7.47
N PRO A 849 -15.19 -26.67 6.18
CA PRO A 849 -15.58 -25.70 5.14
C PRO A 849 -16.92 -25.05 5.49
N ALA A 850 -17.11 -23.79 5.10
CA ALA A 850 -18.29 -23.02 5.50
C ALA A 850 -19.63 -23.64 5.08
N GLN A 851 -19.64 -24.46 4.01
CA GLN A 851 -20.82 -25.20 3.61
C GLN A 851 -21.20 -26.38 4.52
N PHE A 852 -20.35 -26.77 5.47
CA PHE A 852 -20.60 -27.88 6.39
C PHE A 852 -20.81 -27.37 7.83
N GLU A 853 -21.64 -28.09 8.58
CA GLU A 853 -21.76 -27.95 10.02
C GLU A 853 -21.41 -29.26 10.71
N VAL A 854 -20.67 -29.17 11.81
CA VAL A 854 -20.37 -30.31 12.67
C VAL A 854 -21.60 -30.60 13.52
N THR A 855 -22.14 -31.79 13.38
CA THR A 855 -23.32 -32.26 14.13
C THR A 855 -22.94 -33.17 15.30
N GLY A 856 -21.70 -33.65 15.35
CA GLY A 856 -21.17 -34.41 16.48
C GLY A 856 -19.66 -34.56 16.43
N TYR A 857 -19.05 -34.69 17.60
CA TYR A 857 -17.62 -34.93 17.73
C TYR A 857 -17.32 -35.73 18.99
N HIS A 858 -16.30 -36.56 18.93
CA HIS A 858 -15.90 -37.43 20.04
C HIS A 858 -14.39 -37.70 19.98
N SER A 859 -13.76 -37.84 21.15
CA SER A 859 -12.37 -38.28 21.31
C SER A 859 -12.36 -39.56 22.12
N ASN A 860 -11.45 -40.49 21.81
CA ASN A 860 -11.21 -41.66 22.65
C ASN A 860 -10.46 -41.34 23.96
N ARG A 861 -10.05 -40.08 24.17
CA ARG A 861 -9.45 -39.58 25.41
C ARG A 861 -10.29 -38.47 26.02
N GLU A 862 -10.18 -38.34 27.33
CA GLU A 862 -10.81 -37.25 28.07
C GLU A 862 -10.10 -35.92 27.77
N GLY A 863 -10.88 -34.88 27.52
CA GLY A 863 -10.38 -33.56 27.20
C GLY A 863 -11.51 -32.56 26.96
N GLU A 864 -11.14 -31.30 26.80
CA GLU A 864 -12.04 -30.17 26.64
C GLU A 864 -12.25 -29.87 25.16
N TRP A 865 -13.50 -29.82 24.71
CA TRP A 865 -13.84 -29.41 23.34
C TRP A 865 -14.30 -27.95 23.32
N VAL A 866 -13.78 -27.16 22.39
CA VAL A 866 -14.14 -25.75 22.19
C VAL A 866 -14.52 -25.55 20.74
N GLN A 867 -15.74 -25.09 20.46
CA GLN A 867 -16.21 -24.78 19.10
C GLN A 867 -16.38 -23.27 18.93
N ARG A 868 -15.73 -22.69 17.90
CA ARG A 868 -15.88 -21.28 17.49
C ARG A 868 -16.04 -21.20 15.98
N GLY A 869 -17.23 -20.80 15.51
CA GLY A 869 -17.56 -20.78 14.09
C GLY A 869 -17.53 -22.19 13.47
N ASN A 870 -16.77 -22.36 12.37
CA ASN A 870 -16.53 -23.67 11.77
C ASN A 870 -15.29 -24.39 12.32
N THR A 871 -14.67 -23.83 13.35
CA THR A 871 -13.49 -24.42 13.98
C THR A 871 -13.89 -25.15 15.25
N LEU A 872 -13.48 -26.41 15.36
CA LEU A 872 -13.64 -27.24 16.53
C LEU A 872 -12.26 -27.59 17.07
N ALA A 873 -12.00 -27.35 18.35
CA ALA A 873 -10.73 -27.65 19.02
C ALA A 873 -10.93 -28.61 20.19
N PHE A 874 -9.93 -29.44 20.47
CA PHE A 874 -9.87 -30.41 21.58
C PHE A 874 -8.57 -30.23 22.36
N PHE A 875 -8.66 -30.17 23.68
CA PHE A 875 -7.53 -30.01 24.59
C PHE A 875 -7.45 -31.19 25.56
N THR A 876 -6.30 -31.83 25.72
CA THR A 876 -6.11 -32.92 26.67
C THR A 876 -4.72 -32.92 27.31
N ASN A 877 -4.61 -33.52 28.50
CA ASN A 877 -3.31 -33.80 29.13
C ASN A 877 -2.76 -35.19 28.74
N ASP A 878 -3.54 -36.04 28.06
CA ASP A 878 -3.14 -37.39 27.64
C ASP A 878 -3.11 -37.50 26.11
N ALA A 879 -1.95 -37.21 25.54
CA ALA A 879 -1.74 -37.21 24.09
C ALA A 879 -1.45 -38.60 23.49
N ASN A 880 -1.49 -39.69 24.29
CA ASN A 880 -1.10 -41.01 23.81
C ASN A 880 -2.27 -41.73 23.10
N ASN A 881 -2.06 -42.18 21.86
CA ASN A 881 -3.06 -42.91 21.07
C ASN A 881 -4.42 -42.16 20.97
N LEU A 882 -4.38 -40.86 20.69
CA LEU A 882 -5.58 -40.04 20.48
C LEU A 882 -6.27 -40.41 19.16
N ALA A 883 -7.59 -40.63 19.22
CA ALA A 883 -8.44 -40.86 18.08
C ALA A 883 -9.68 -39.98 18.18
N PHE A 884 -10.05 -39.36 17.06
CA PHE A 884 -11.18 -38.46 16.96
C PHE A 884 -12.21 -39.03 16.00
N GLU A 885 -13.48 -38.80 16.31
CA GLU A 885 -14.61 -39.11 15.47
C GLU A 885 -15.43 -37.82 15.25
N PHE A 886 -15.64 -37.46 13.99
CA PHE A 886 -16.45 -36.29 13.61
C PHE A 886 -17.65 -36.73 12.81
N THR A 887 -18.77 -36.08 13.08
CA THR A 887 -20.03 -36.22 12.36
C THR A 887 -20.40 -34.84 11.83
N TYR A 888 -20.53 -34.68 10.51
CA TYR A 888 -20.84 -33.39 9.88
C TYR A 888 -21.76 -33.54 8.67
N ARG A 889 -22.49 -32.47 8.33
CA ARG A 889 -23.41 -32.43 7.18
C ARG A 889 -23.34 -31.09 6.46
N ARG A 890 -23.78 -31.02 5.19
CA ARG A 890 -23.91 -29.72 4.51
C ARG A 890 -24.99 -28.88 5.21
N ARG A 891 -24.71 -27.61 5.50
CA ARG A 891 -25.67 -26.66 6.08
C ARG A 891 -26.92 -26.51 5.21
N SER A 892 -26.79 -26.63 3.89
CA SER A 892 -27.91 -26.58 2.95
C SER A 892 -28.68 -27.91 2.86
N GLN A 893 -28.17 -29.03 3.40
CA GLN A 893 -28.77 -30.36 3.24
C GLN A 893 -30.23 -30.47 3.74
N PRO A 894 -30.58 -29.94 4.93
CA PRO A 894 -31.95 -30.02 5.40
C PRO A 894 -32.91 -29.14 4.58
N ALA A 895 -32.40 -28.06 3.96
CA ALA A 895 -33.20 -27.19 3.09
C ALA A 895 -33.41 -27.87 1.74
N PHE A 896 -32.33 -28.38 1.16
CA PHE A 896 -32.36 -29.16 -0.08
C PHE A 896 -33.35 -30.32 0.01
N SER A 897 -33.25 -31.14 1.06
CA SER A 897 -34.11 -32.32 1.24
C SER A 897 -35.60 -31.95 1.39
N ALA A 898 -35.90 -30.85 2.09
CA ALA A 898 -37.27 -30.37 2.26
C ALA A 898 -37.85 -29.81 0.93
N LEU A 899 -37.08 -29.02 0.20
CA LEU A 899 -37.46 -28.49 -1.12
C LEU A 899 -37.65 -29.63 -2.13
N MET A 900 -36.72 -30.57 -2.19
CA MET A 900 -36.80 -31.73 -3.09
C MET A 900 -37.98 -32.64 -2.75
N ALA A 901 -38.34 -32.80 -1.47
CA ALA A 901 -39.50 -33.61 -1.07
C ALA A 901 -40.85 -33.01 -1.51
N GLN A 902 -40.97 -31.68 -1.52
CA GLN A 902 -42.21 -30.99 -1.89
C GLN A 902 -42.31 -30.65 -3.38
N LEU A 903 -41.18 -30.42 -4.05
CA LEU A 903 -41.12 -30.01 -5.46
C LEU A 903 -40.82 -31.14 -6.43
N LYS A 904 -40.77 -32.39 -5.94
CA LYS A 904 -40.35 -33.59 -6.68
C LYS A 904 -41.05 -33.78 -8.05
N ASP A 905 -42.28 -33.30 -8.18
CA ASP A 905 -43.10 -33.43 -9.39
C ASP A 905 -43.22 -32.13 -10.21
N ASN A 906 -42.51 -31.06 -9.82
CA ASN A 906 -42.62 -29.75 -10.47
C ASN A 906 -41.46 -29.50 -11.45
N GLN A 907 -41.69 -29.79 -12.74
CA GLN A 907 -40.69 -29.60 -13.81
C GLN A 907 -40.30 -28.12 -14.06
N ALA A 908 -40.98 -27.17 -13.42
CA ALA A 908 -40.72 -25.74 -13.52
C ALA A 908 -39.59 -25.23 -12.63
N VAL A 909 -39.13 -26.05 -11.68
CA VAL A 909 -38.17 -25.67 -10.64
C VAL A 909 -37.01 -26.65 -10.62
N ALA A 910 -35.80 -26.13 -10.76
CA ALA A 910 -34.58 -26.87 -10.50
C ALA A 910 -33.96 -26.37 -9.19
N VAL A 911 -33.65 -27.28 -8.27
CA VAL A 911 -32.96 -26.97 -7.03
C VAL A 911 -31.61 -27.66 -7.06
N GLU A 912 -30.55 -26.89 -6.91
CA GLU A 912 -29.17 -27.36 -6.90
C GLU A 912 -28.48 -26.90 -5.61
N GLN A 913 -27.64 -27.74 -5.03
CA GLN A 913 -26.74 -27.32 -3.96
C GLN A 913 -25.50 -26.70 -4.60
N GLN A 914 -25.17 -25.45 -4.26
CA GLN A 914 -24.03 -24.75 -4.82
C GLN A 914 -23.25 -24.05 -3.69
N GLY A 915 -21.96 -24.39 -3.55
CA GLY A 915 -21.09 -23.82 -2.51
C GLY A 915 -21.70 -23.95 -1.11
N ASN A 916 -21.91 -22.80 -0.45
CA ASN A 916 -22.49 -22.66 0.89
C ASN A 916 -24.03 -22.50 0.91
N GLY A 917 -24.70 -22.56 -0.24
CA GLY A 917 -26.13 -22.25 -0.37
C GLY A 917 -26.92 -23.21 -1.26
N LEU A 918 -28.10 -22.74 -1.69
CA LEU A 918 -28.97 -23.40 -2.67
C LEU A 918 -29.20 -22.46 -3.85
N LYS A 919 -29.08 -22.98 -5.06
CA LYS A 919 -29.57 -22.30 -6.26
C LYS A 919 -30.94 -22.87 -6.61
N VAL A 920 -31.96 -22.03 -6.53
CA VAL A 920 -33.32 -22.37 -6.97
C VAL A 920 -33.58 -21.66 -8.29
N THR A 921 -33.60 -22.41 -9.38
CA THR A 921 -33.88 -21.89 -10.72
C THR A 921 -35.35 -22.11 -11.04
N LEU A 922 -36.05 -21.02 -11.33
CA LEU A 922 -37.46 -21.01 -11.72
C LEU A 922 -37.56 -20.69 -13.20
N THR A 923 -38.34 -21.47 -13.95
CA THR A 923 -38.56 -21.21 -15.38
C THR A 923 -39.33 -19.90 -15.59
N ASN A 924 -38.76 -19.02 -16.41
CA ASN A 924 -39.30 -17.67 -16.66
C ASN A 924 -40.73 -17.71 -17.23
N GLU A 925 -41.05 -18.70 -18.08
CA GLU A 925 -42.36 -18.86 -18.74
C GLU A 925 -43.52 -19.06 -17.75
N ILE A 926 -43.23 -19.50 -16.52
CA ILE A 926 -44.23 -19.71 -15.47
C ILE A 926 -44.36 -18.48 -14.57
N LEU A 927 -43.28 -17.73 -14.37
CA LEU A 927 -43.29 -16.56 -13.52
C LEU A 927 -43.88 -15.34 -14.20
N PHE A 928 -43.43 -15.01 -15.42
CA PHE A 928 -43.77 -13.77 -16.10
C PHE A 928 -44.20 -14.03 -17.55
N ALA A 929 -45.24 -13.35 -18.00
CA ALA A 929 -45.52 -13.28 -19.44
C ALA A 929 -44.43 -12.49 -20.16
N SER A 930 -44.13 -12.85 -21.42
CA SER A 930 -43.19 -12.08 -22.24
C SER A 930 -43.65 -10.63 -22.42
N GLY A 931 -42.73 -9.69 -22.24
CA GLY A 931 -42.96 -8.25 -22.21
C GLY A 931 -43.61 -7.72 -20.92
N SER A 932 -43.68 -8.51 -19.84
CA SER A 932 -44.32 -8.09 -18.59
C SER A 932 -43.45 -8.34 -17.36
N ALA A 933 -43.53 -7.45 -16.37
CA ALA A 933 -42.99 -7.70 -15.03
C ALA A 933 -44.05 -8.27 -14.07
N ASP A 934 -45.31 -8.39 -14.49
CA ASP A 934 -46.39 -8.89 -13.64
C ASP A 934 -46.31 -10.42 -13.48
N LEU A 935 -46.36 -10.88 -12.24
CA LEU A 935 -46.41 -12.31 -11.91
C LEU A 935 -47.72 -12.95 -12.40
N SER A 936 -47.60 -14.10 -13.06
CA SER A 936 -48.75 -14.97 -13.35
C SER A 936 -49.32 -15.57 -12.06
N ASP A 937 -50.59 -15.98 -12.06
CA ASP A 937 -51.21 -16.62 -10.89
C ASP A 937 -50.48 -17.92 -10.49
N THR A 938 -50.03 -18.69 -11.49
CA THR A 938 -49.20 -19.89 -11.28
C THR A 938 -47.84 -19.54 -10.69
N GLY A 939 -47.22 -18.45 -11.16
CA GLY A 939 -45.94 -17.95 -10.66
C GLY A 939 -46.03 -17.46 -9.22
N ARG A 940 -47.14 -16.82 -8.83
CA ARG A 940 -47.39 -16.41 -7.43
C ARG A 940 -47.48 -17.60 -6.49
N GLU A 941 -48.26 -18.62 -6.85
CA GLU A 941 -48.41 -19.81 -6.00
C GLU A 941 -47.10 -20.59 -5.90
N LEU A 942 -46.33 -20.66 -7.00
CA LEU A 942 -45.01 -21.27 -7.03
C LEU A 942 -44.03 -20.54 -6.10
N LEU A 943 -43.93 -19.21 -6.22
CA LEU A 943 -43.06 -18.40 -5.36
C LEU A 943 -43.45 -18.53 -3.90
N LYS A 944 -44.75 -18.52 -3.58
CA LYS A 944 -45.25 -18.71 -2.21
C LYS A 944 -44.79 -20.04 -1.60
N ASN A 945 -44.84 -21.13 -2.37
CA ASN A 945 -44.38 -22.45 -1.93
C ASN A 945 -42.86 -22.50 -1.74
N VAL A 946 -42.07 -21.90 -2.63
CA VAL A 946 -40.61 -21.81 -2.48
C VAL A 946 -40.26 -20.98 -1.25
N VAL A 947 -40.89 -19.82 -1.10
CA VAL A 947 -40.69 -18.89 0.02
C VAL A 947 -41.04 -19.53 1.36
N SER A 948 -42.20 -20.18 1.50
CA SER A 948 -42.63 -20.76 2.79
C SER A 948 -41.68 -21.83 3.33
N ASN A 949 -40.93 -22.50 2.46
CA ASN A 949 -39.94 -23.51 2.87
C ASN A 949 -38.59 -22.91 3.25
N LEU A 950 -38.32 -21.69 2.78
CA LEU A 950 -37.08 -20.97 3.02
C LEU A 950 -37.23 -19.95 4.18
N SER A 951 -38.43 -19.42 4.41
CA SER A 951 -38.72 -18.32 5.34
C SER A 951 -38.61 -18.66 6.83
N HIS A 952 -38.57 -19.94 7.19
CA HIS A 952 -38.46 -20.39 8.60
C HIS A 952 -37.02 -20.59 9.08
N ARG A 953 -36.03 -20.05 8.35
CA ARG A 953 -34.62 -20.31 8.59
C ARG A 953 -33.84 -18.99 8.68
N GLU A 954 -33.68 -18.49 9.90
CA GLU A 954 -33.06 -17.19 10.25
C GLU A 954 -31.58 -17.01 9.81
N ALA A 955 -30.99 -17.97 9.09
CA ALA A 955 -29.56 -18.03 8.79
C ALA A 955 -29.20 -17.99 7.29
N TYR A 956 -30.14 -17.70 6.37
CA TYR A 956 -29.85 -17.62 4.93
C TYR A 956 -30.02 -16.19 4.40
N SER A 957 -29.01 -15.72 3.67
CA SER A 957 -29.13 -14.54 2.79
C SER A 957 -29.74 -14.96 1.44
N PHE A 958 -30.73 -14.21 0.96
CA PHE A 958 -31.37 -14.48 -0.32
C PHE A 958 -30.82 -13.55 -1.40
N ILE A 959 -30.18 -14.11 -2.42
CA ILE A 959 -29.83 -13.37 -3.64
C ILE A 959 -30.88 -13.71 -4.69
N VAL A 960 -31.56 -12.68 -5.18
CA VAL A 960 -32.59 -12.80 -6.20
C VAL A 960 -32.08 -12.17 -7.50
N GLU A 961 -31.84 -13.01 -8.50
CA GLU A 961 -31.42 -12.55 -9.83
C GLU A 961 -32.62 -12.56 -10.79
N GLY A 962 -32.94 -11.39 -11.35
CA GLY A 962 -33.96 -11.26 -12.40
C GLY A 962 -33.34 -11.36 -13.79
N HIS A 963 -33.77 -12.34 -14.60
CA HIS A 963 -33.35 -12.43 -16.00
C HIS A 963 -34.23 -11.60 -16.95
N THR A 964 -33.60 -11.16 -18.04
CA THR A 964 -34.24 -10.35 -19.09
C THR A 964 -35.27 -11.16 -19.87
N ASP A 965 -36.12 -10.48 -20.63
CA ASP A 965 -37.09 -11.11 -21.51
C ASP A 965 -36.46 -11.82 -22.71
N ASN A 966 -37.22 -12.73 -23.35
CA ASN A 966 -36.86 -13.30 -24.65
C ASN A 966 -37.27 -12.39 -25.83
N VAL A 967 -37.94 -11.26 -25.54
CA VAL A 967 -38.30 -10.22 -26.52
C VAL A 967 -37.43 -8.97 -26.33
N PRO A 968 -36.83 -8.40 -27.40
CA PRO A 968 -36.05 -7.16 -27.31
C PRO A 968 -36.87 -5.97 -26.81
N ILE A 969 -36.32 -5.20 -25.86
CA ILE A 969 -36.96 -3.98 -25.35
C ILE A 969 -37.03 -2.90 -26.44
N ARG A 970 -38.22 -2.71 -27.01
CA ARG A 970 -38.54 -1.70 -28.03
C ARG A 970 -39.99 -1.23 -27.91
N GLY A 971 -40.30 -0.08 -28.50
CA GLY A 971 -41.68 0.40 -28.62
C GLY A 971 -42.33 0.70 -27.26
N GLN A 972 -43.50 0.10 -27.00
CA GLN A 972 -44.25 0.32 -25.76
C GLN A 972 -43.51 -0.18 -24.52
N LEU A 973 -42.74 -1.27 -24.64
CA LEU A 973 -42.00 -1.87 -23.53
C LEU A 973 -40.86 -0.96 -23.05
N GLN A 974 -40.14 -0.30 -23.98
CA GLN A 974 -39.06 0.65 -23.66
C GLN A 974 -39.57 1.89 -22.91
N ARG A 975 -40.83 2.27 -23.11
CA ARG A 975 -41.44 3.40 -22.37
C ARG A 975 -41.74 3.05 -20.92
N LEU A 976 -41.95 1.76 -20.63
CA LEU A 976 -42.22 1.26 -19.27
C LEU A 976 -40.93 0.87 -18.56
N TYR A 977 -39.96 0.31 -19.30
CA TYR A 977 -38.66 -0.11 -18.81
C TYR A 977 -37.58 0.40 -19.79
N PRO A 978 -36.88 1.50 -19.45
CA PRO A 978 -35.93 2.16 -20.36
C PRO A 978 -34.82 1.25 -20.89
N THR A 979 -34.38 0.30 -20.06
CA THR A 979 -33.37 -0.70 -20.40
C THR A 979 -33.75 -2.08 -19.86
N ASN A 980 -32.96 -3.10 -20.25
CA ASN A 980 -33.09 -4.45 -19.74
C ASN A 980 -32.91 -4.51 -18.22
N TRP A 981 -32.16 -3.57 -17.65
CA TRP A 981 -31.92 -3.49 -16.21
C TRP A 981 -33.20 -3.20 -15.42
N GLU A 982 -34.00 -2.21 -15.84
CA GLU A 982 -35.22 -1.85 -15.10
C GLU A 982 -36.28 -2.96 -15.15
N LEU A 983 -36.38 -3.69 -16.27
CA LEU A 983 -37.29 -4.83 -16.38
C LEU A 983 -36.86 -5.99 -15.46
N SER A 984 -35.56 -6.34 -15.48
CA SER A 984 -34.98 -7.37 -14.60
C SER A 984 -35.12 -7.01 -13.12
N ALA A 985 -34.80 -5.77 -12.75
CA ALA A 985 -34.92 -5.28 -11.38
C ALA A 985 -36.37 -5.30 -10.89
N LYS A 986 -37.35 -4.96 -11.76
CA LYS A 986 -38.77 -5.01 -11.39
C LYS A 986 -39.26 -6.44 -11.16
N ARG A 987 -38.82 -7.40 -11.98
CA ARG A 987 -39.12 -8.82 -11.82
C ARG A 987 -38.52 -9.40 -10.53
N ALA A 988 -37.28 -9.04 -10.22
CA ALA A 988 -36.61 -9.41 -8.98
C ALA A 988 -37.35 -8.85 -7.74
N GLY A 989 -37.80 -7.59 -7.80
CA GLY A 989 -38.46 -6.91 -6.68
C GLY A 989 -39.80 -7.52 -6.22
N PHE A 990 -40.49 -8.32 -7.07
CA PHE A 990 -41.72 -9.01 -6.65
C PHE A 990 -41.48 -10.13 -5.64
N TRP A 991 -40.27 -10.70 -5.62
CA TRP A 991 -39.92 -11.72 -4.64
C TRP A 991 -39.88 -11.12 -3.22
N CYS A 992 -39.39 -9.88 -3.09
CA CYS A 992 -39.33 -9.10 -1.84
C CYS A 992 -40.69 -8.59 -1.33
N LEU A 993 -41.74 -8.58 -2.14
CA LEU A 993 -43.09 -8.14 -1.75
C LEU A 993 -43.93 -9.25 -1.10
N GLN A 994 -43.55 -10.52 -1.28
CA GLN A 994 -44.25 -11.69 -0.74
C GLN A 994 -43.55 -12.29 0.49
N THR A 995 -42.27 -12.00 0.67
CA THR A 995 -41.51 -12.22 1.90
C THR A 995 -41.54 -10.95 2.74
N THR A 996 -41.64 -11.06 4.06
CA THR A 996 -41.06 -10.03 4.93
C THR A 996 -39.55 -10.11 4.78
N CYS A 997 -39.01 -9.52 3.71
CA CYS A 997 -37.60 -9.15 3.64
C CYS A 997 -37.42 -7.94 4.56
N ALA A 998 -37.44 -8.19 5.87
CA ALA A 998 -36.68 -7.38 6.79
C ALA A 998 -35.24 -7.92 6.75
N GLU A 999 -34.31 -6.99 6.49
CA GLU A 999 -32.84 -7.17 6.35
C GLU A 999 -32.32 -7.56 4.96
#